data_AF-A0A2E6VV41-F1
#
_entry.id   AF-A0A2E6VV41-F1
#
_cell.length_a   1.000
_cell.length_b   1.000
_cell.length_c   1.000
_cell.angle_alpha   90.00
_cell.angle_beta   90.00
_cell.angle_gamma   90.00
#
_symmetry.space_group_name_H-M   'P 1'
#
loop_
_entity.id
_entity.type
_entity.pdbx_description
1 polymer ?
#
loop_
_entity_poly.entity_id
_entity_poly.type
_entity_poly.pdbx_seq_one_letter_code
_entity_poly.pdbx_strand_id
1 'polypeptide(L)'
;MGMSGTISPLFIQNISKPLCLLACVGLVLGCPKEPEPPENTEKPYEYKEVLGLPACDTADIEQYPDHRCFSYRAVAGVSMGGGASSKMGFTYPELFDVVGVMGTPFSDTTFFWNMMINEFMGGFCDLETLEAVMAAHPDNPDILNDPTVPGVFCGLHDITPEDGYTDAYQQVEPHQYPSVENSQCYMFRSDYNNWYRGPDAGRGGTFSRNGLTEIFHDIVAAYGNPLYHNPDSNYFPPGVDESNWYTPPGENKHNTEMCNNPVVLENFYNKEFNPNGTYPVITFCDGATGRTGAFDPTQENAHNLVVDYLLAVDLNGNGKREYGEPVLSNHRERFEDTGTDGLADEDEPGYDATSNPDPNGDNWDPTFNIRGTEKNATFDEGEVYEDFGLDGVADTNDYGEGNGAYDISPGLAKILEVSPAKLYREMPQAQVERLDVWMDAGIRDFINSAQITNALFSEMQLRLDDTRAFNDFPSLPGIPEGESYTYFKADYSREAMGQITYLRYGDPDLCPASDEIMGEGNHVGPSIVNRLYTLFSFLSARIPPEGRDSSFGGDVGDLEGPTGTLEDFGFLDSYHSEVLGRDNEFGVLLPPDYYLERSIETDERYPVMYFFHGQGQSAADMVLAGLAIWGSMKESFRSDRQAAGLTDLQRAIIVWADGECKTDECWTGNFYANFQGMPRANRNYEDAMIELMQVVEERYRTKRPALVPLKDL
;
A
#
# COMPACT_ATOMS: atom_id res chain seq x y z
N MET A 1 -1.56 66.47 19.89
CA MET A 1 -1.38 67.67 19.05
C MET A 1 -1.90 67.29 17.67
N GLY A 2 -3.18 67.52 17.38
CA GLY A 2 -3.68 68.74 16.73
C GLY A 2 -3.53 68.58 15.20
N MET A 3 -4.53 67.98 14.53
CA MET A 3 -5.53 68.65 13.65
C MET A 3 -4.88 69.33 12.42
N SER A 4 -5.36 69.27 11.19
CA SER A 4 -6.71 69.09 10.62
C SER A 4 -6.50 68.94 9.09
N GLY A 5 -7.19 68.05 8.37
CA GLY A 5 -8.42 68.36 7.61
C GLY A 5 -8.10 68.82 6.17
N THR A 6 -8.85 68.53 5.10
CA THR A 6 -10.17 67.91 4.88
C THR A 6 -10.44 67.91 3.36
N ILE A 7 -11.07 66.83 2.85
CA ILE A 7 -12.23 66.79 1.92
C ILE A 7 -12.07 67.25 0.44
N SER A 8 -12.04 66.30 -0.51
CA SER A 8 -13.13 65.86 -1.46
C SER A 8 -13.94 66.90 -2.29
N PRO A 9 -14.81 66.51 -3.28
CA PRO A 9 -14.73 65.61 -4.46
C PRO A 9 -15.51 66.17 -5.71
N LEU A 10 -15.89 65.28 -6.68
CA LEU A 10 -16.95 65.40 -7.72
C LEU A 10 -16.63 66.23 -9.01
N PHE A 11 -17.12 65.98 -10.25
CA PHE A 11 -17.89 64.95 -10.99
C PHE A 11 -18.12 65.50 -12.44
N ILE A 12 -18.68 64.68 -13.36
CA ILE A 12 -19.55 65.05 -14.54
C ILE A 12 -18.96 65.14 -15.99
N GLN A 13 -19.31 64.09 -16.75
CA GLN A 13 -20.10 63.99 -18.02
C GLN A 13 -19.62 64.47 -19.42
N ASN A 14 -19.67 63.50 -20.35
CA ASN A 14 -20.35 63.39 -21.67
C ASN A 14 -20.11 64.37 -22.85
N ILE A 15 -20.49 63.83 -24.04
CA ILE A 15 -20.88 64.45 -25.33
C ILE A 15 -19.74 64.39 -26.37
N SER A 16 -19.84 63.91 -27.63
CA SER A 16 -20.93 63.45 -28.52
C SER A 16 -20.34 62.79 -29.79
N LYS A 17 -21.09 61.89 -30.44
CA LYS A 17 -20.94 61.47 -31.86
C LYS A 17 -21.31 62.60 -32.83
N PRO A 18 -20.96 62.47 -34.12
CA PRO A 18 -21.99 62.67 -35.13
C PRO A 18 -22.10 61.54 -36.17
N LEU A 19 -23.34 61.42 -36.63
CA LEU A 19 -23.89 60.57 -37.68
C LEU A 19 -23.63 61.21 -39.05
N CYS A 20 -23.33 60.43 -40.09
CA CYS A 20 -23.53 60.88 -41.47
C CYS A 20 -24.00 59.70 -42.35
N LEU A 21 -25.23 59.82 -42.84
CA LEU A 21 -25.87 58.96 -43.85
C LEU A 21 -25.50 59.48 -45.24
N LEU A 22 -25.14 58.62 -46.18
CA LEU A 22 -25.59 58.76 -47.58
C LEU A 22 -25.41 57.43 -48.33
N ALA A 23 -26.50 56.97 -48.94
CA ALA A 23 -26.57 55.80 -49.79
C ALA A 23 -26.22 56.16 -51.25
N CYS A 24 -25.50 55.27 -51.94
CA CYS A 24 -25.55 55.15 -53.40
C CYS A 24 -25.13 53.75 -53.86
N VAL A 25 -25.76 53.32 -54.95
CA VAL A 25 -25.90 51.96 -55.47
C VAL A 25 -24.75 51.55 -56.39
N GLY A 26 -24.31 50.28 -56.29
CA GLY A 26 -23.95 49.44 -57.44
C GLY A 26 -22.47 49.34 -57.85
N LEU A 27 -21.83 48.20 -57.55
CA LEU A 27 -21.18 47.29 -58.51
C LEU A 27 -20.47 46.16 -57.76
N VAL A 28 -20.88 44.92 -58.05
CA VAL A 28 -20.32 43.68 -57.51
C VAL A 28 -19.00 43.38 -58.21
N LEU A 29 -17.89 43.48 -57.48
CA LEU A 29 -16.63 42.80 -57.79
C LEU A 29 -16.12 42.21 -56.47
N GLY A 30 -16.03 40.88 -56.43
CA GLY A 30 -15.72 40.11 -55.23
C GLY A 30 -14.28 40.32 -54.76
N CYS A 31 -14.14 40.62 -53.47
CA CYS A 31 -12.94 40.32 -52.70
C CYS A 31 -13.05 38.86 -52.19
N PRO A 32 -11.99 38.05 -52.23
CA PRO A 32 -12.01 36.75 -51.56
C PRO A 32 -12.20 36.97 -50.06
N LYS A 33 -13.24 36.37 -49.49
CA LYS A 33 -13.42 36.25 -48.04
C LYS A 33 -12.19 35.50 -47.50
N GLU A 34 -11.50 36.08 -46.52
CA GLU A 34 -10.67 35.27 -45.62
C GLU A 34 -11.53 34.13 -45.09
N PRO A 35 -11.00 32.89 -45.02
CA PRO A 35 -11.74 31.80 -44.40
C PRO A 35 -11.98 32.19 -42.94
N GLU A 36 -13.25 32.32 -42.57
CA GLU A 36 -13.63 32.39 -41.16
C GLU A 36 -13.07 31.12 -40.48
N PRO A 37 -12.36 31.24 -39.35
CA PRO A 37 -11.92 30.08 -38.61
C PRO A 37 -13.17 29.25 -38.28
N PRO A 38 -13.11 27.91 -38.38
CA PRO A 38 -14.27 27.09 -38.06
C PRO A 38 -14.72 27.43 -36.64
N GLU A 39 -15.97 27.85 -36.54
CA GLU A 39 -16.65 28.10 -35.27
C GLU A 39 -16.73 26.73 -34.57
N ASN A 40 -15.81 26.47 -33.64
CA ASN A 40 -15.88 25.27 -32.80
C ASN A 40 -17.03 25.49 -31.81
N THR A 41 -18.23 25.11 -32.23
CA THR A 41 -19.47 25.20 -31.46
C THR A 41 -19.73 23.97 -30.60
N GLU A 42 -18.71 23.17 -30.28
CA GLU A 42 -18.87 22.16 -29.24
C GLU A 42 -18.90 22.88 -27.88
N LYS A 43 -20.02 22.76 -27.17
CA LYS A 43 -20.07 23.12 -25.76
C LYS A 43 -18.94 22.34 -25.05
N PRO A 44 -18.25 22.96 -24.08
CA PRO A 44 -17.26 22.23 -23.28
C PRO A 44 -17.92 20.97 -22.71
N TYR A 45 -17.25 19.83 -22.84
CA TYR A 45 -17.69 18.62 -22.18
C TYR A 45 -17.74 18.85 -20.66
N GLU A 46 -18.87 18.55 -20.02
CA GLU A 46 -19.01 18.66 -18.57
C GLU A 46 -18.71 17.29 -17.95
N TYR A 47 -17.52 17.17 -17.37
CA TYR A 47 -17.12 15.96 -16.64
C TYR A 47 -17.93 15.81 -15.36
N LYS A 48 -18.30 14.57 -15.04
CA LYS A 48 -18.94 14.25 -13.77
C LYS A 48 -17.96 14.49 -12.60
N GLU A 49 -18.49 14.96 -11.48
CA GLU A 49 -17.75 15.03 -10.23
C GLU A 49 -17.88 13.74 -9.43
N VAL A 50 -16.74 13.22 -8.99
CA VAL A 50 -16.63 12.14 -8.01
C VAL A 50 -15.90 12.71 -6.81
N LEU A 51 -16.53 12.61 -5.62
CA LEU A 51 -16.00 13.18 -4.39
C LEU A 51 -15.60 14.67 -4.51
N GLY A 52 -16.37 15.45 -5.28
CA GLY A 52 -16.11 16.88 -5.51
C GLY A 52 -14.96 17.18 -6.49
N LEU A 53 -14.45 16.19 -7.21
CA LEU A 53 -13.39 16.35 -8.20
C LEU A 53 -13.88 15.91 -9.58
N PRO A 54 -13.56 16.65 -10.67
CA PRO A 54 -13.92 16.24 -12.02
C PRO A 54 -13.17 14.95 -12.39
N ALA A 55 -13.89 13.99 -12.95
CA ALA A 55 -13.43 12.62 -13.15
C ALA A 55 -13.63 12.13 -14.59
N CYS A 56 -12.85 11.11 -14.98
CA CYS A 56 -13.03 10.36 -16.22
C CYS A 56 -13.95 9.18 -15.98
N ASP A 57 -15.27 9.44 -15.92
CA ASP A 57 -16.22 8.39 -15.58
C ASP A 57 -16.38 7.34 -16.70
N THR A 58 -16.91 6.16 -16.34
CA THR A 58 -17.06 5.04 -17.29
C THR A 58 -17.97 5.38 -18.47
N ALA A 59 -19.04 6.16 -18.25
CA ALA A 59 -19.96 6.53 -19.32
C ALA A 59 -19.31 7.50 -20.30
N ASP A 60 -18.46 8.42 -19.81
CA ASP A 60 -17.67 9.33 -20.63
C ASP A 60 -16.72 8.54 -21.54
N ILE A 61 -16.00 7.55 -20.99
CA ILE A 61 -15.05 6.73 -21.76
C ILE A 61 -15.78 5.95 -22.88
N GLU A 62 -16.90 5.30 -22.54
CA GLU A 62 -17.69 4.52 -23.49
C GLU A 62 -18.33 5.38 -24.59
N GLN A 63 -18.65 6.64 -24.29
CA GLN A 63 -19.23 7.57 -25.25
C GLN A 63 -18.22 8.03 -26.32
N TYR A 64 -16.92 8.07 -26.01
CA TYR A 64 -15.86 8.57 -26.89
C TYR A 64 -14.78 7.52 -27.16
N PRO A 65 -15.09 6.42 -27.86
CA PRO A 65 -14.18 5.27 -28.03
C PRO A 65 -12.94 5.56 -28.89
N ASP A 66 -12.91 6.68 -29.62
CA ASP A 66 -11.75 7.16 -30.38
C ASP A 66 -10.91 8.20 -29.62
N HIS A 67 -11.23 8.42 -28.33
CA HIS A 67 -10.50 9.28 -27.42
C HIS A 67 -10.04 8.50 -26.19
N ARG A 68 -9.01 9.01 -25.54
CA ARG A 68 -8.66 8.66 -24.17
C ARG A 68 -9.02 9.83 -23.25
N CYS A 69 -9.73 9.54 -22.18
CA CYS A 69 -9.92 10.52 -21.11
C CYS A 69 -8.68 10.54 -20.21
N PHE A 70 -8.08 11.71 -20.03
CA PHE A 70 -7.03 11.95 -19.05
C PHE A 70 -7.60 12.77 -17.90
N SER A 71 -7.45 12.28 -16.68
CA SER A 71 -7.72 13.02 -15.43
C SER A 71 -6.59 14.01 -15.11
N TYR A 72 -5.39 13.78 -15.67
CA TYR A 72 -4.12 14.43 -15.35
C TYR A 72 -3.70 14.29 -13.89
N ARG A 73 -4.16 13.23 -13.21
CA ARG A 73 -3.75 12.89 -11.85
C ARG A 73 -3.08 11.53 -11.82
N ALA A 74 -2.08 11.40 -10.97
CA ALA A 74 -1.51 10.11 -10.59
C ALA A 74 -1.52 9.97 -9.07
N VAL A 75 -1.63 8.74 -8.58
CA VAL A 75 -1.44 8.39 -7.18
C VAL A 75 -0.39 7.30 -7.07
N ALA A 76 0.57 7.47 -6.18
CA ALA A 76 1.60 6.48 -5.95
C ALA A 76 2.03 6.46 -4.49
N GLY A 77 2.78 5.43 -4.10
CA GLY A 77 3.38 5.41 -2.78
C GLY A 77 4.30 4.22 -2.57
N VAL A 78 4.97 4.20 -1.41
CA VAL A 78 5.91 3.15 -1.02
C VAL A 78 5.54 2.52 0.32
N SER A 79 5.69 1.20 0.45
CA SER A 79 5.39 0.46 1.68
C SER A 79 3.95 0.67 2.15
N MET A 80 3.72 1.24 3.34
CA MET A 80 2.40 1.70 3.80
C MET A 80 1.69 2.55 2.72
N GLY A 81 2.38 3.52 2.13
CA GLY A 81 1.84 4.37 1.09
C GLY A 81 1.57 3.65 -0.24
N GLY A 82 2.31 2.58 -0.54
CA GLY A 82 2.09 1.76 -1.74
C GLY A 82 0.80 0.96 -1.66
N GLY A 83 0.44 0.49 -0.47
CA GLY A 83 -0.85 -0.15 -0.19
C GLY A 83 -2.01 0.84 -0.25
N ALA A 84 -1.80 2.04 0.31
CA ALA A 84 -2.80 3.10 0.24
C ALA A 84 -3.04 3.59 -1.18
N SER A 85 -1.99 3.72 -2.01
CA SER A 85 -2.12 4.17 -3.39
C SER A 85 -2.84 3.16 -4.27
N SER A 86 -2.58 1.85 -4.09
CA SER A 86 -3.29 0.80 -4.81
C SER A 86 -4.76 0.75 -4.41
N LYS A 87 -5.07 0.76 -3.10
CA LYS A 87 -6.45 0.81 -2.60
C LYS A 87 -7.20 2.02 -3.16
N MET A 88 -6.67 3.23 -2.98
CA MET A 88 -7.33 4.46 -3.42
C MET A 88 -7.47 4.51 -4.94
N GLY A 89 -6.41 4.17 -5.66
CA GLY A 89 -6.37 4.17 -7.11
C GLY A 89 -7.32 3.18 -7.76
N PHE A 90 -7.59 2.03 -7.13
CA PHE A 90 -8.52 1.03 -7.66
C PHE A 90 -9.95 1.20 -7.13
N THR A 91 -10.15 1.89 -6.00
CA THR A 91 -11.48 2.27 -5.51
C THR A 91 -12.08 3.41 -6.34
N TYR A 92 -11.26 4.39 -6.73
CA TYR A 92 -11.67 5.57 -7.49
C TYR A 92 -10.86 5.72 -8.79
N PRO A 93 -10.85 4.70 -9.68
CA PRO A 93 -10.00 4.71 -10.86
C PRO A 93 -10.23 5.93 -11.74
N GLU A 94 -11.47 6.40 -11.87
CA GLU A 94 -11.87 7.58 -12.64
C GLU A 94 -11.15 8.88 -12.26
N LEU A 95 -10.56 8.95 -11.07
CA LEU A 95 -9.82 10.11 -10.60
C LEU A 95 -8.36 10.13 -11.07
N PHE A 96 -7.82 9.01 -11.53
CA PHE A 96 -6.39 8.84 -11.81
C PHE A 96 -6.13 8.26 -13.20
N ASP A 97 -5.03 8.66 -13.82
CA ASP A 97 -4.51 8.06 -15.06
C ASP A 97 -3.47 6.98 -14.79
N VAL A 98 -2.79 7.08 -13.65
CA VAL A 98 -1.73 6.15 -13.27
C VAL A 98 -1.74 5.86 -11.77
N VAL A 99 -1.55 4.59 -11.42
CA VAL A 99 -1.37 4.11 -10.04
C VAL A 99 0.03 3.52 -9.88
N GLY A 100 0.78 3.98 -8.88
CA GLY A 100 2.10 3.46 -8.52
C GLY A 100 2.08 2.69 -7.20
N VAL A 101 2.47 1.43 -7.22
CA VAL A 101 2.44 0.51 -6.07
C VAL A 101 3.86 0.03 -5.78
N MET A 102 4.55 0.66 -4.83
CA MET A 102 5.96 0.34 -4.57
C MET A 102 6.14 -0.46 -3.27
N GLY A 103 6.67 -1.68 -3.37
CA GLY A 103 7.13 -2.55 -2.28
C GLY A 103 6.23 -2.53 -1.04
N THR A 104 5.06 -3.13 -1.13
CA THR A 104 4.03 -3.11 -0.08
C THR A 104 3.50 -4.51 0.20
N PRO A 105 3.16 -4.84 1.45
CA PRO A 105 2.45 -6.09 1.75
C PRO A 105 0.95 -5.99 1.48
N PHE A 106 0.43 -4.81 1.13
CA PHE A 106 -1.02 -4.63 0.93
C PHE A 106 -1.41 -4.59 -0.56
N SER A 107 -0.53 -4.99 -1.48
CA SER A 107 -0.88 -5.10 -2.91
C SER A 107 -1.91 -6.22 -3.15
N ASP A 108 -1.89 -7.25 -2.31
CA ASP A 108 -2.95 -8.26 -2.20
C ASP A 108 -3.16 -8.57 -0.72
N THR A 109 -4.25 -8.05 -0.14
CA THR A 109 -4.50 -8.26 1.29
C THR A 109 -4.96 -9.69 1.59
N THR A 110 -5.53 -10.41 0.62
CA THR A 110 -5.91 -11.81 0.81
C THR A 110 -4.66 -12.66 1.01
N PHE A 111 -3.69 -12.53 0.11
CA PHE A 111 -2.39 -13.19 0.25
C PHE A 111 -1.75 -12.83 1.58
N PHE A 112 -1.63 -11.53 1.86
CA PHE A 112 -0.95 -11.04 3.06
C PHE A 112 -1.54 -11.61 4.34
N TRP A 113 -2.87 -11.61 4.48
CA TRP A 113 -3.49 -12.12 5.71
C TRP A 113 -3.44 -13.64 5.82
N ASN A 114 -3.50 -14.36 4.71
CA ASN A 114 -3.27 -15.81 4.71
C ASN A 114 -1.84 -16.14 5.17
N MET A 115 -0.84 -15.37 4.72
CA MET A 115 0.53 -15.49 5.22
C MET A 115 0.62 -15.14 6.71
N MET A 116 -0.01 -14.04 7.14
CA MET A 116 0.01 -13.61 8.54
C MET A 116 -0.58 -14.66 9.49
N ILE A 117 -1.72 -15.24 9.12
CA ILE A 117 -2.45 -16.20 9.95
C ILE A 117 -1.74 -17.56 10.01
N ASN A 118 -1.28 -18.06 8.87
CA ASN A 118 -0.69 -19.39 8.79
C ASN A 118 0.78 -19.42 9.22
N GLU A 119 1.47 -18.28 9.20
CA GLU A 119 2.89 -18.18 9.53
C GLU A 119 3.12 -17.32 10.77
N PHE A 120 3.03 -15.99 10.65
CA PHE A 120 3.36 -15.04 11.73
C PHE A 120 2.54 -15.19 13.01
N MET A 121 1.40 -15.86 12.96
CA MET A 121 0.55 -16.17 14.10
C MET A 121 0.59 -17.64 14.54
N GLY A 122 1.25 -18.49 13.76
CA GLY A 122 1.33 -19.93 14.00
C GLY A 122 2.65 -20.38 14.63
N GLY A 123 2.94 -21.66 14.44
CA GLY A 123 4.19 -22.31 14.86
C GLY A 123 4.20 -22.88 16.28
N PHE A 124 3.03 -23.04 16.90
CA PHE A 124 2.88 -23.73 18.17
C PHE A 124 2.68 -25.23 17.98
N CYS A 125 3.13 -26.02 18.96
CA CYS A 125 2.85 -27.45 19.00
C CYS A 125 1.37 -27.70 19.30
N ASP A 126 0.84 -28.85 18.88
CA ASP A 126 -0.52 -29.25 19.25
C ASP A 126 -0.70 -29.37 20.78
N LEU A 127 -1.94 -29.24 21.24
CA LEU A 127 -2.27 -29.23 22.66
C LEU A 127 -1.83 -30.51 23.38
N GLU A 128 -2.00 -31.69 22.76
CA GLU A 128 -1.60 -32.97 23.36
C GLU A 128 -0.10 -33.01 23.64
N THR A 129 0.71 -32.49 22.71
CA THR A 129 2.16 -32.39 22.84
C THR A 129 2.54 -31.45 23.99
N LEU A 130 1.92 -30.27 24.09
CA LEU A 130 2.20 -29.31 25.17
C LEU A 130 1.80 -29.85 26.54
N GLU A 131 0.62 -30.49 26.64
CA GLU A 131 0.17 -31.19 27.85
C GLU A 131 1.14 -32.30 28.27
N ALA A 132 1.66 -33.06 27.31
CA ALA A 132 2.64 -34.11 27.57
C ALA A 132 3.96 -33.54 28.11
N VAL A 133 4.42 -32.38 27.60
CA VAL A 133 5.61 -31.68 28.12
C VAL A 133 5.37 -31.27 29.58
N MET A 134 4.26 -30.59 29.89
CA MET A 134 3.97 -30.18 31.28
C MET A 134 3.84 -31.39 32.21
N ALA A 135 3.19 -32.47 31.77
CA ALA A 135 3.04 -33.70 32.55
C ALA A 135 4.37 -34.42 32.81
N ALA A 136 5.33 -34.32 31.88
CA ALA A 136 6.67 -34.87 32.05
C ALA A 136 7.56 -34.05 33.00
N HIS A 137 7.21 -32.79 33.22
CA HIS A 137 7.98 -31.82 34.02
C HIS A 137 7.15 -31.18 35.16
N PRO A 138 6.49 -31.96 36.04
CA PRO A 138 5.52 -31.44 37.02
C PRO A 138 6.12 -30.52 38.10
N ASP A 139 7.45 -30.56 38.28
CA ASP A 139 8.17 -29.72 39.25
C ASP A 139 8.75 -28.44 38.61
N ASN A 140 8.56 -28.22 37.31
CA ASN A 140 9.03 -27.03 36.60
C ASN A 140 7.84 -26.26 35.99
N PRO A 141 7.28 -25.27 36.70
CA PRO A 141 6.15 -24.49 36.18
C PRO A 141 6.50 -23.72 34.90
N ASP A 142 7.75 -23.29 34.75
CA ASP A 142 8.20 -22.47 33.63
C ASP A 142 8.73 -23.31 32.45
N ILE A 143 8.39 -24.61 32.37
CA ILE A 143 8.95 -25.53 31.37
C ILE A 143 8.66 -25.09 29.93
N LEU A 144 7.52 -24.44 29.69
CA LEU A 144 7.14 -23.98 28.36
C LEU A 144 7.94 -22.75 27.90
N ASN A 145 8.81 -22.17 28.74
CA ASN A 145 9.74 -21.12 28.32
C ASN A 145 11.01 -21.65 27.66
N ASP A 146 11.27 -22.96 27.69
CA ASP A 146 12.48 -23.56 27.14
C ASP A 146 12.24 -24.18 25.75
N PRO A 147 12.50 -23.45 24.65
CA PRO A 147 12.31 -23.97 23.29
C PRO A 147 13.26 -25.12 22.93
N THR A 148 14.25 -25.43 23.77
CA THR A 148 15.16 -26.56 23.53
C THR A 148 14.56 -27.90 23.99
N VAL A 149 13.45 -27.86 24.74
CA VAL A 149 12.69 -29.05 25.15
C VAL A 149 11.83 -29.52 23.96
N PRO A 150 11.97 -30.78 23.51
CA PRO A 150 11.15 -31.31 22.42
C PRO A 150 9.66 -31.21 22.76
N GLY A 151 8.88 -30.62 21.85
CA GLY A 151 7.44 -30.39 22.03
C GLY A 151 7.06 -29.04 22.63
N VAL A 152 8.02 -28.16 22.96
CA VAL A 152 7.73 -26.75 23.29
C VAL A 152 7.69 -25.88 22.04
N PHE A 153 8.54 -26.18 21.04
CA PHE A 153 8.60 -25.47 19.78
C PHE A 153 8.33 -26.42 18.60
N CYS A 154 7.39 -26.04 17.74
CA CYS A 154 7.05 -26.77 16.50
C CYS A 154 7.01 -25.84 15.27
N GLY A 155 7.46 -24.60 15.42
CA GLY A 155 7.37 -23.58 14.39
C GLY A 155 8.31 -23.80 13.21
N LEU A 156 7.98 -23.11 12.12
CA LEU A 156 8.75 -23.08 10.89
C LEU A 156 9.28 -21.64 10.75
N HIS A 157 10.58 -21.45 10.92
CA HIS A 157 11.22 -20.15 10.79
C HIS A 157 12.52 -20.26 9.99
N ASP A 158 12.69 -19.35 9.03
CA ASP A 158 13.92 -19.25 8.27
C ASP A 158 15.04 -18.65 9.12
N ILE A 159 16.09 -19.43 9.35
CA ILE A 159 17.16 -19.08 10.28
C ILE A 159 18.11 -18.06 9.62
N THR A 160 18.37 -16.94 10.31
CA THR A 160 19.50 -16.06 9.98
C THR A 160 20.78 -16.55 10.70
N PRO A 161 21.97 -16.46 10.09
CA PRO A 161 23.22 -16.87 10.71
C PRO A 161 23.62 -16.11 12.01
N GLU A 162 22.88 -15.08 12.42
CA GLU A 162 23.19 -14.30 13.63
C GLU A 162 22.60 -14.88 14.92
N ASP A 163 21.66 -15.83 14.84
CA ASP A 163 20.91 -16.37 16.00
C ASP A 163 21.64 -17.50 16.76
N GLY A 164 22.97 -17.56 16.71
CA GLY A 164 23.75 -18.58 17.42
C GLY A 164 23.63 -20.01 16.86
N TYR A 165 22.85 -20.20 15.80
CA TYR A 165 22.85 -21.39 14.96
C TYR A 165 23.97 -21.25 13.92
N THR A 166 24.91 -22.20 13.89
CA THR A 166 26.13 -22.15 13.07
C THR A 166 25.92 -22.50 11.59
N ASP A 167 24.68 -22.66 11.14
CA ASP A 167 24.38 -23.10 9.79
C ASP A 167 23.92 -21.91 8.93
N ALA A 168 24.47 -21.82 7.72
CA ALA A 168 24.09 -20.85 6.70
C ALA A 168 22.57 -20.89 6.45
N TYR A 169 21.95 -19.77 6.03
CA TYR A 169 20.54 -19.66 5.61
C TYR A 169 19.96 -21.00 5.14
N GLN A 170 19.27 -21.69 6.04
CA GLN A 170 18.52 -22.90 5.72
C GLN A 170 17.06 -22.46 5.63
N GLN A 171 16.62 -22.17 4.40
CA GLN A 171 15.18 -22.09 4.14
C GLN A 171 14.57 -23.45 4.48
N VAL A 172 13.52 -23.43 5.29
CA VAL A 172 12.84 -24.66 5.71
C VAL A 172 11.94 -25.15 4.56
N GLU A 173 12.52 -26.02 3.72
CA GLU A 173 11.94 -26.71 2.54
C GLU A 173 11.39 -25.83 1.37
N PRO A 174 11.67 -26.18 0.10
CA PRO A 174 11.53 -25.27 -1.06
C PRO A 174 10.13 -25.17 -1.69
N HIS A 175 9.04 -25.41 -0.95
CA HIS A 175 7.69 -25.55 -1.53
C HIS A 175 6.73 -24.39 -1.25
N GLN A 176 7.15 -23.13 -1.35
CA GLN A 176 6.22 -21.99 -1.41
C GLN A 176 6.70 -20.86 -2.33
N TYR A 177 5.76 -20.40 -3.17
CA TYR A 177 5.79 -19.41 -4.25
C TYR A 177 7.10 -18.61 -4.44
N PRO A 178 7.87 -18.87 -5.51
CA PRO A 178 9.04 -18.07 -5.83
C PRO A 178 8.62 -16.67 -6.28
N SER A 179 9.32 -15.64 -5.80
CA SER A 179 9.14 -14.27 -6.28
C SER A 179 9.48 -14.14 -7.77
N VAL A 180 10.48 -14.90 -8.25
CA VAL A 180 10.86 -14.98 -9.67
C VAL A 180 10.80 -16.43 -10.14
N GLU A 181 10.08 -16.69 -11.24
CA GLU A 181 9.97 -18.02 -11.84
C GLU A 181 11.35 -18.66 -12.06
N ASN A 182 11.48 -19.96 -11.75
CA ASN A 182 12.72 -20.74 -11.88
C ASN A 182 13.91 -20.22 -11.03
N SER A 183 13.66 -19.43 -9.99
CA SER A 183 14.67 -18.98 -9.01
C SER A 183 14.57 -19.72 -7.68
N GLN A 184 15.54 -19.48 -6.77
CA GLN A 184 15.49 -19.94 -5.37
C GLN A 184 14.92 -18.87 -4.42
N CYS A 185 14.31 -17.80 -4.95
CA CYS A 185 13.79 -16.69 -4.16
C CYS A 185 12.38 -16.99 -3.65
N TYR A 186 12.25 -18.04 -2.84
CA TYR A 186 11.00 -18.45 -2.20
C TYR A 186 10.57 -17.49 -1.11
N MET A 187 9.30 -17.60 -0.72
CA MET A 187 8.73 -16.85 0.40
C MET A 187 9.51 -17.13 1.69
N PHE A 188 9.81 -16.10 2.47
CA PHE A 188 10.42 -16.26 3.79
C PHE A 188 9.37 -16.61 4.83
N ARG A 189 9.69 -17.58 5.69
CA ARG A 189 8.77 -18.08 6.71
C ARG A 189 9.06 -17.48 8.08
N SER A 190 7.99 -17.11 8.77
CA SER A 190 8.02 -16.66 10.16
C SER A 190 7.05 -17.47 11.00
N ASP A 191 7.35 -17.67 12.27
CA ASP A 191 6.37 -18.11 13.26
C ASP A 191 6.15 -17.00 14.27
N TYR A 192 5.16 -17.11 15.16
CA TYR A 192 4.88 -16.02 16.10
C TYR A 192 6.11 -15.65 16.96
N ASN A 193 6.85 -16.65 17.41
CA ASN A 193 8.00 -16.44 18.29
C ASN A 193 9.24 -16.01 17.50
N ASN A 194 9.32 -16.27 16.20
CA ASN A 194 10.48 -15.95 15.37
C ASN A 194 10.04 -15.24 14.08
N TRP A 195 10.21 -13.91 14.05
CA TRP A 195 9.92 -13.11 12.86
C TRP A 195 11.17 -12.91 12.01
N TYR A 196 11.13 -13.38 10.76
CA TYR A 196 12.12 -13.05 9.77
C TYR A 196 12.02 -11.56 9.41
N ARG A 197 13.16 -10.89 9.36
CA ARG A 197 13.23 -9.43 9.13
C ARG A 197 14.22 -9.04 8.05
N GLY A 198 14.86 -10.00 7.40
CA GLY A 198 15.96 -9.74 6.49
C GLY A 198 17.18 -9.11 7.18
N PRO A 199 18.30 -8.94 6.44
CA PRO A 199 19.50 -8.33 6.99
C PRO A 199 19.28 -6.87 7.36
N ASP A 200 20.10 -6.34 8.26
CA ASP A 200 20.04 -4.93 8.67
C ASP A 200 20.29 -3.96 7.50
N ALA A 201 21.13 -4.34 6.52
CA ALA A 201 21.32 -3.56 5.30
C ALA A 201 20.08 -3.63 4.39
N GLY A 202 19.67 -2.46 3.88
CA GLY A 202 18.57 -2.34 2.91
C GLY A 202 17.16 -2.63 3.46
N ARG A 203 17.00 -3.07 4.70
CA ARG A 203 15.67 -3.26 5.31
C ARG A 203 14.88 -1.96 5.40
N GLY A 204 15.56 -0.84 5.67
CA GLY A 204 14.91 0.44 5.98
C GLY A 204 14.19 0.40 7.33
N GLY A 205 13.98 1.56 7.95
CA GLY A 205 13.34 1.66 9.26
C GLY A 205 14.02 0.84 10.39
N THR A 206 13.40 0.84 11.57
CA THR A 206 13.77 -0.06 12.66
C THR A 206 12.65 -1.08 12.87
N PHE A 207 12.56 -2.08 11.99
CA PHE A 207 11.69 -3.25 12.19
C PHE A 207 12.31 -4.14 13.27
N SER A 208 12.26 -3.74 14.53
CA SER A 208 12.47 -4.64 15.66
C SER A 208 11.18 -5.41 15.93
N ARG A 209 11.21 -6.44 16.78
CA ARG A 209 9.99 -7.09 17.27
C ARG A 209 9.00 -6.07 17.83
N ASN A 210 9.45 -5.17 18.72
CA ASN A 210 8.60 -4.10 19.25
C ASN A 210 8.03 -3.19 18.15
N GLY A 211 8.85 -2.79 17.17
CA GLY A 211 8.39 -1.95 16.07
C GLY A 211 7.34 -2.66 15.21
N LEU A 212 7.49 -3.96 14.96
CA LEU A 212 6.49 -4.75 14.24
C LEU A 212 5.19 -4.90 15.03
N THR A 213 5.25 -5.08 16.34
CA THR A 213 4.05 -5.06 17.20
C THR A 213 3.33 -3.70 17.14
N GLU A 214 4.06 -2.59 17.22
CA GLU A 214 3.52 -1.23 17.05
C GLU A 214 2.83 -1.04 15.68
N ILE A 215 3.38 -1.65 14.62
CA ILE A 215 2.76 -1.67 13.29
C ILE A 215 1.43 -2.39 13.30
N PHE A 216 1.35 -3.56 13.95
CA PHE A 216 0.12 -4.31 14.03
C PHE A 216 -0.96 -3.61 14.85
N HIS A 217 -0.59 -2.87 15.91
CA HIS A 217 -1.54 -1.98 16.59
C HIS A 217 -2.19 -1.01 15.59
N ASP A 218 -1.39 -0.37 14.74
CA ASP A 218 -1.90 0.58 13.76
C ASP A 218 -2.73 -0.08 12.65
N ILE A 219 -2.32 -1.25 12.15
CA ILE A 219 -3.08 -2.01 11.15
C ILE A 219 -4.45 -2.40 11.71
N VAL A 220 -4.49 -2.93 12.93
CA VAL A 220 -5.75 -3.32 13.59
C VAL A 220 -6.60 -2.10 13.93
N ALA A 221 -5.99 -0.96 14.31
CA ALA A 221 -6.72 0.28 14.51
C ALA A 221 -7.33 0.82 13.21
N ALA A 222 -6.58 0.74 12.10
CA ALA A 222 -7.01 1.19 10.78
C ALA A 222 -8.16 0.33 10.23
N TYR A 223 -8.02 -0.99 10.22
CA TYR A 223 -8.93 -1.88 9.50
C TYR A 223 -9.88 -2.69 10.39
N GLY A 224 -9.60 -2.79 11.69
CA GLY A 224 -10.29 -3.67 12.62
C GLY A 224 -9.52 -4.98 12.86
N ASN A 225 -9.90 -5.70 13.91
CA ASN A 225 -9.27 -6.93 14.34
C ASN A 225 -9.69 -8.09 13.44
N PRO A 226 -8.78 -8.69 12.65
CA PRO A 226 -9.14 -9.79 11.76
C PRO A 226 -9.33 -11.12 12.49
N LEU A 227 -8.96 -11.20 13.76
CA LEU A 227 -8.70 -12.47 14.44
C LEU A 227 -9.80 -12.88 15.40
N TYR A 228 -10.70 -11.95 15.72
CA TYR A 228 -11.81 -12.20 16.62
C TYR A 228 -13.03 -11.38 16.21
N HIS A 229 -14.22 -11.90 16.53
CA HIS A 229 -15.42 -11.10 16.59
C HIS A 229 -15.66 -10.60 18.02
N ASN A 230 -15.81 -9.29 18.18
CA ASN A 230 -16.23 -8.69 19.44
C ASN A 230 -17.36 -7.67 19.15
N PRO A 231 -18.58 -7.89 19.64
CA PRO A 231 -19.70 -6.99 19.37
C PRO A 231 -19.54 -5.61 20.03
N ASP A 232 -18.70 -5.50 21.06
CA ASP A 232 -18.47 -4.26 21.82
C ASP A 232 -17.26 -3.47 21.29
N SER A 233 -16.39 -4.07 20.47
CA SER A 233 -15.21 -3.41 19.90
C SER A 233 -14.78 -4.03 18.58
N ASN A 234 -14.42 -3.20 17.60
CA ASN A 234 -13.79 -3.67 16.36
C ASN A 234 -12.27 -3.89 16.51
N TYR A 235 -11.68 -3.58 17.67
CA TYR A 235 -10.24 -3.62 17.91
C TYR A 235 -9.85 -4.69 18.94
N PHE A 236 -10.52 -4.68 20.10
CA PHE A 236 -10.18 -5.58 21.20
C PHE A 236 -10.78 -6.98 20.99
N PRO A 237 -10.09 -8.05 21.39
CA PRO A 237 -10.67 -9.39 21.47
C PRO A 237 -11.91 -9.44 22.39
N PRO A 238 -12.82 -10.42 22.22
CA PRO A 238 -14.00 -10.54 23.05
C PRO A 238 -13.63 -10.72 24.53
N GLY A 239 -14.35 -10.03 25.41
CA GLY A 239 -14.09 -10.04 26.86
C GLY A 239 -13.01 -9.05 27.33
N VAL A 240 -12.36 -8.32 26.41
CA VAL A 240 -11.36 -7.28 26.73
C VAL A 240 -12.00 -5.89 26.57
N ASP A 241 -11.99 -5.11 27.66
CA ASP A 241 -12.57 -3.76 27.70
C ASP A 241 -11.49 -2.68 27.54
N GLU A 242 -11.69 -1.75 26.61
CA GLU A 242 -10.78 -0.62 26.30
C GLU A 242 -10.42 0.19 27.55
N SER A 243 -11.35 0.41 28.48
CA SER A 243 -11.11 1.21 29.69
C SER A 243 -10.12 0.56 30.65
N ASN A 244 -9.89 -0.75 30.51
CA ASN A 244 -8.99 -1.52 31.36
C ASN A 244 -7.73 -1.99 30.62
N TRP A 245 -7.80 -2.15 29.29
CA TRP A 245 -6.74 -2.79 28.52
C TRP A 245 -6.32 -2.03 27.24
N TYR A 246 -6.24 -0.70 27.29
CA TYR A 246 -5.72 0.13 26.19
C TYR A 246 -4.44 0.87 26.56
N THR A 247 -3.44 0.81 25.68
CA THR A 247 -2.23 1.64 25.78
C THR A 247 -2.26 2.74 24.70
N PRO A 248 -2.40 4.01 25.08
CA PRO A 248 -2.23 5.10 24.13
C PRO A 248 -0.80 5.14 23.56
N PRO A 249 -0.63 5.47 22.27
CA PRO A 249 0.69 5.67 21.67
C PRO A 249 1.59 6.58 22.51
N GLY A 250 2.82 6.13 22.79
CA GLY A 250 3.83 6.89 23.53
C GLY A 250 3.73 6.88 25.06
N GLU A 251 2.76 6.17 25.67
CA GLU A 251 2.57 6.10 27.12
C GLU A 251 3.09 4.80 27.78
N ASN A 252 4.42 4.61 27.78
CA ASN A 252 5.08 3.40 28.33
C ASN A 252 4.81 3.10 29.83
N LYS A 253 4.29 4.06 30.59
CA LYS A 253 4.04 3.87 32.04
C LYS A 253 2.85 2.96 32.31
N HIS A 254 1.90 2.84 31.37
CA HIS A 254 0.73 1.99 31.53
C HIS A 254 1.08 0.51 31.34
N ASN A 255 2.05 0.22 30.46
CA ASN A 255 2.45 -1.14 30.12
C ASN A 255 2.81 -1.99 31.33
N THR A 256 3.64 -1.49 32.25
CA THR A 256 4.08 -2.31 33.39
C THR A 256 2.91 -2.72 34.30
N GLU A 257 1.92 -1.86 34.51
CA GLU A 257 0.76 -2.21 35.34
C GLU A 257 -0.11 -3.25 34.65
N MET A 258 -0.37 -3.05 33.35
CA MET A 258 -1.12 -3.98 32.52
C MET A 258 -0.42 -5.33 32.47
N CYS A 259 0.85 -5.40 32.05
CA CYS A 259 1.61 -6.66 31.95
C CYS A 259 1.70 -7.46 33.26
N ASN A 260 1.48 -6.84 34.42
CA ASN A 260 1.44 -7.54 35.71
C ASN A 260 0.02 -8.00 36.12
N ASN A 261 -1.03 -7.53 35.46
CA ASN A 261 -2.43 -7.78 35.78
C ASN A 261 -3.24 -8.08 34.50
N PRO A 262 -2.93 -9.15 33.76
CA PRO A 262 -3.69 -9.50 32.55
C PRO A 262 -5.18 -9.69 32.83
N VAL A 263 -5.99 -9.37 31.83
CA VAL A 263 -7.37 -9.85 31.77
C VAL A 263 -7.34 -11.36 31.59
N VAL A 264 -8.03 -12.08 32.47
CA VAL A 264 -8.16 -13.54 32.43
C VAL A 264 -9.58 -13.91 32.01
N LEU A 265 -9.69 -14.65 30.92
CA LEU A 265 -10.92 -15.11 30.29
C LEU A 265 -11.08 -16.61 30.54
N GLU A 266 -12.12 -16.96 31.29
CA GLU A 266 -12.48 -18.35 31.61
C GLU A 266 -13.54 -18.85 30.63
N ASN A 267 -13.51 -20.13 30.26
CA ASN A 267 -14.40 -20.72 29.25
C ASN A 267 -14.28 -20.00 27.90
N PHE A 268 -13.05 -19.68 27.50
CA PHE A 268 -12.76 -19.16 26.17
C PHE A 268 -12.37 -20.31 25.26
N TYR A 269 -13.02 -20.46 24.12
CA TYR A 269 -12.86 -21.62 23.25
C TYR A 269 -11.98 -21.31 22.04
N ASN A 270 -11.24 -22.33 21.63
CA ASN A 270 -10.53 -22.40 20.36
C ASN A 270 -10.30 -23.88 20.04
N LYS A 271 -10.67 -24.32 18.83
CA LYS A 271 -10.60 -25.73 18.42
C LYS A 271 -9.21 -26.36 18.60
N GLU A 272 -8.16 -25.64 18.24
CA GLU A 272 -6.80 -26.18 18.20
C GLU A 272 -6.13 -26.24 19.58
N PHE A 273 -6.34 -25.21 20.42
CA PHE A 273 -5.54 -24.98 21.63
C PHE A 273 -6.34 -24.87 22.93
N ASN A 274 -7.67 -24.72 22.87
CA ASN A 274 -8.52 -24.76 24.07
C ASN A 274 -9.94 -25.29 23.78
N PRO A 275 -10.09 -26.52 23.23
CA PRO A 275 -11.38 -27.01 22.72
C PRO A 275 -12.42 -27.24 23.81
N ASN A 276 -11.99 -27.40 25.06
CA ASN A 276 -12.89 -27.60 26.20
C ASN A 276 -13.09 -26.32 27.05
N GLY A 277 -12.43 -25.21 26.69
CA GLY A 277 -12.42 -23.99 27.50
C GLY A 277 -11.82 -24.18 28.90
N THR A 278 -10.97 -25.18 29.08
CA THR A 278 -10.42 -25.59 30.39
C THR A 278 -9.30 -24.67 30.85
N TYR A 279 -8.48 -24.19 29.91
CA TYR A 279 -7.35 -23.32 30.21
C TYR A 279 -7.80 -21.86 30.25
N PRO A 280 -7.29 -21.04 31.19
CA PRO A 280 -7.49 -19.61 31.13
C PRO A 280 -6.88 -19.05 29.84
N VAL A 281 -7.55 -18.08 29.24
CA VAL A 281 -7.03 -17.30 28.10
C VAL A 281 -6.77 -15.89 28.58
N ILE A 282 -5.60 -15.34 28.25
CA ILE A 282 -5.15 -14.06 28.80
C ILE A 282 -4.84 -13.04 27.71
N THR A 283 -5.07 -11.78 28.02
CA THR A 283 -4.30 -10.70 27.38
C THR A 283 -2.84 -10.80 27.81
N PHE A 284 -1.90 -10.44 26.96
CA PHE A 284 -0.49 -10.60 27.28
C PHE A 284 0.37 -9.42 26.83
N CYS A 285 1.64 -9.47 27.23
CA CYS A 285 2.67 -8.56 26.77
C CYS A 285 3.78 -9.32 26.08
N ASP A 286 4.28 -8.72 25.01
CA ASP A 286 5.42 -9.15 24.22
C ASP A 286 6.59 -8.17 24.44
N GLY A 287 7.68 -8.35 23.71
CA GLY A 287 8.85 -7.48 23.74
C GLY A 287 10.16 -8.26 23.53
N ALA A 288 11.20 -7.56 23.09
CA ALA A 288 12.54 -8.12 23.02
C ALA A 288 13.63 -7.06 23.33
N THR A 289 14.78 -7.49 23.86
CA THR A 289 15.98 -6.64 23.90
C THR A 289 16.67 -6.67 22.54
N GLY A 290 16.68 -5.55 21.83
CA GLY A 290 17.52 -5.36 20.65
C GLY A 290 16.79 -5.43 19.32
N ARG A 291 17.56 -5.60 18.25
CA ARG A 291 17.06 -5.67 16.87
C ARG A 291 16.90 -7.12 16.42
N THR A 292 16.34 -7.98 17.26
CA THR A 292 15.99 -9.37 16.90
C THR A 292 14.50 -9.47 16.55
N GLY A 293 14.13 -10.52 15.80
CA GLY A 293 12.72 -10.88 15.55
C GLY A 293 12.23 -11.98 16.48
N ALA A 294 13.16 -12.60 17.20
CA ALA A 294 12.90 -13.66 18.16
C ALA A 294 12.32 -13.13 19.48
N PHE A 295 11.33 -13.85 19.98
CA PHE A 295 10.79 -13.76 21.32
C PHE A 295 11.61 -14.65 22.25
N ASP A 296 12.11 -14.07 23.34
CA ASP A 296 12.80 -14.81 24.40
C ASP A 296 12.16 -14.42 25.74
N PRO A 297 11.29 -15.26 26.32
CA PRO A 297 10.58 -14.95 27.56
C PRO A 297 11.51 -14.83 28.78
N THR A 298 12.78 -15.23 28.66
CA THR A 298 13.75 -15.13 29.75
C THR A 298 14.42 -13.76 29.88
N GLN A 299 14.24 -12.89 28.87
CA GLN A 299 14.79 -11.53 28.90
C GLN A 299 13.98 -10.62 29.83
N GLU A 300 14.67 -9.68 30.49
CA GLU A 300 14.05 -8.75 31.46
C GLU A 300 12.91 -7.93 30.86
N ASN A 301 12.94 -7.68 29.55
CA ASN A 301 11.96 -6.87 28.85
C ASN A 301 11.05 -7.66 27.90
N ALA A 302 10.98 -8.99 28.03
CA ALA A 302 10.16 -9.86 27.18
C ALA A 302 8.65 -9.58 27.29
N HIS A 303 8.23 -8.93 28.37
CA HIS A 303 6.83 -8.62 28.67
C HIS A 303 6.65 -7.14 28.99
N ASN A 304 7.13 -6.27 28.10
CA ASN A 304 7.12 -4.82 28.32
C ASN A 304 6.26 -4.04 27.31
N LEU A 305 5.81 -4.70 26.25
CA LEU A 305 4.98 -4.15 25.21
C LEU A 305 3.62 -4.84 25.25
N VAL A 306 2.57 -4.08 25.58
CA VAL A 306 1.21 -4.60 25.62
C VAL A 306 0.79 -5.03 24.24
N VAL A 307 0.20 -6.21 24.11
CA VAL A 307 -0.50 -6.66 22.91
C VAL A 307 -1.98 -6.73 23.26
N ASP A 308 -2.74 -5.73 22.85
CA ASP A 308 -4.14 -5.54 23.24
C ASP A 308 -5.13 -6.03 22.17
N TYR A 309 -4.63 -6.44 21.00
CA TYR A 309 -5.41 -7.00 19.91
C TYR A 309 -5.31 -8.54 19.79
N LEU A 310 -4.51 -9.22 20.64
CA LEU A 310 -4.32 -10.68 20.66
C LEU A 310 -4.60 -11.28 22.04
N LEU A 311 -4.88 -12.58 22.05
CA LEU A 311 -5.02 -13.41 23.24
C LEU A 311 -4.08 -14.62 23.16
N ALA A 312 -3.68 -15.14 24.32
CA ALA A 312 -2.90 -16.36 24.44
C ALA A 312 -3.50 -17.33 25.46
N VAL A 313 -3.30 -18.63 25.25
CA VAL A 313 -3.68 -19.66 26.23
C VAL A 313 -2.62 -19.71 27.33
N ASP A 314 -3.05 -19.55 28.58
CA ASP A 314 -2.21 -19.70 29.77
C ASP A 314 -2.37 -21.14 30.30
N LEU A 315 -1.55 -22.05 29.77
CA LEU A 315 -1.67 -23.49 29.97
C LEU A 315 -1.33 -23.89 31.41
N ASN A 316 -0.39 -23.18 32.04
CA ASN A 316 0.02 -23.47 33.41
C ASN A 316 -0.66 -22.57 34.46
N GLY A 317 -1.43 -21.57 34.04
CA GLY A 317 -2.21 -20.68 34.90
C GLY A 317 -1.37 -19.66 35.68
N ASN A 318 -0.21 -19.26 35.15
CA ASN A 318 0.71 -18.36 35.84
C ASN A 318 0.47 -16.86 35.52
N GLY A 319 -0.45 -16.55 34.60
CA GLY A 319 -0.82 -15.20 34.19
C GLY A 319 0.22 -14.53 33.28
N LYS A 320 1.07 -15.30 32.60
CA LYS A 320 2.04 -14.78 31.64
C LYS A 320 2.14 -15.72 30.48
N ARG A 321 2.20 -15.15 29.29
CA ARG A 321 2.45 -15.95 28.11
C ARG A 321 3.89 -16.46 28.06
N GLU A 322 4.05 -17.75 27.88
CA GLU A 322 5.33 -18.45 27.73
C GLU A 322 5.64 -18.77 26.27
N TYR A 323 6.86 -19.24 25.98
CA TYR A 323 7.29 -19.52 24.61
C TYR A 323 6.37 -20.54 23.90
N GLY A 324 6.09 -21.67 24.56
CA GLY A 324 5.24 -22.73 24.03
C GLY A 324 3.74 -22.44 24.08
N GLU A 325 3.33 -21.34 24.71
CA GLU A 325 1.92 -21.01 24.89
C GLU A 325 1.32 -20.36 23.63
N PRO A 326 0.27 -20.97 23.03
CA PRO A 326 -0.27 -20.51 21.76
C PRO A 326 -0.94 -19.15 21.81
N VAL A 327 -0.75 -18.37 20.75
CA VAL A 327 -1.59 -17.21 20.41
C VAL A 327 -2.80 -17.70 19.64
N LEU A 328 -3.97 -17.25 20.06
CA LEU A 328 -5.23 -17.70 19.47
C LEU A 328 -5.58 -16.92 18.21
N SER A 329 -6.23 -17.60 17.27
CA SER A 329 -6.85 -17.01 16.09
C SER A 329 -8.21 -17.65 15.86
N ASN A 330 -9.27 -16.86 15.97
CA ASN A 330 -10.66 -17.25 15.70
C ASN A 330 -11.20 -16.36 14.56
N HIS A 331 -10.49 -16.38 13.43
CA HIS A 331 -10.70 -15.47 12.30
C HIS A 331 -11.74 -15.98 11.30
N ARG A 332 -11.99 -17.29 11.27
CA ARG A 332 -12.92 -17.96 10.35
C ARG A 332 -13.37 -19.31 10.91
N GLU A 333 -14.49 -19.78 10.38
CA GLU A 333 -14.90 -21.18 10.52
C GLU A 333 -13.89 -22.12 9.83
N ARG A 334 -13.76 -23.35 10.34
CA ARG A 334 -12.82 -24.31 9.75
C ARG A 334 -13.44 -24.90 8.50
N PHE A 335 -12.67 -24.99 7.43
CA PHE A 335 -13.09 -25.60 6.17
C PHE A 335 -11.98 -26.47 5.57
N GLU A 336 -12.38 -27.36 4.68
CA GLU A 336 -11.51 -28.21 3.86
C GLU A 336 -11.22 -27.50 2.54
N ASP A 337 -10.01 -26.94 2.43
CA ASP A 337 -9.48 -26.22 1.26
C ASP A 337 -9.15 -27.23 0.13
N THR A 338 -10.21 -27.79 -0.45
CA THR A 338 -10.21 -28.90 -1.42
C THR A 338 -10.78 -28.47 -2.76
N GLY A 339 -10.96 -27.16 -2.95
CA GLY A 339 -11.49 -26.60 -4.17
C GLY A 339 -12.97 -26.85 -4.39
N THR A 340 -13.50 -26.23 -5.44
CA THR A 340 -14.94 -26.22 -5.73
C THR A 340 -15.51 -27.58 -6.16
N ASP A 341 -14.65 -28.55 -6.45
CA ASP A 341 -15.07 -29.92 -6.73
C ASP A 341 -15.14 -30.82 -5.47
N GLY A 342 -14.61 -30.33 -4.34
CA GLY A 342 -14.67 -30.96 -3.02
C GLY A 342 -13.81 -32.21 -2.90
N LEU A 343 -12.75 -32.34 -3.69
CA LEU A 343 -11.78 -33.43 -3.60
C LEU A 343 -10.37 -32.84 -3.42
N ALA A 344 -9.69 -33.23 -2.34
CA ALA A 344 -8.26 -32.95 -2.25
C ALA A 344 -7.51 -33.67 -3.38
N ASP A 345 -6.40 -33.10 -3.85
CA ASP A 345 -5.51 -33.69 -4.87
C ASP A 345 -5.33 -35.21 -4.74
N GLU A 346 -5.08 -35.67 -3.52
CA GLU A 346 -4.78 -37.08 -3.23
C GLU A 346 -5.95 -38.05 -3.45
N ASP A 347 -7.17 -37.53 -3.48
CA ASP A 347 -8.40 -38.24 -3.75
C ASP A 347 -8.86 -38.13 -5.22
N GLU A 348 -8.15 -37.35 -6.03
CA GLU A 348 -8.53 -37.11 -7.42
C GLU A 348 -8.16 -38.27 -8.38
N PRO A 349 -9.03 -38.59 -9.36
CA PRO A 349 -8.75 -39.61 -10.36
C PRO A 349 -7.52 -39.27 -11.23
N GLY A 350 -6.40 -39.90 -10.94
CA GLY A 350 -5.16 -39.73 -11.71
C GLY A 350 -4.05 -39.03 -10.94
N TYR A 351 -4.24 -38.80 -9.64
CA TYR A 351 -3.20 -38.30 -8.74
C TYR A 351 -1.94 -39.15 -8.76
N ASP A 352 -0.82 -38.47 -8.92
CA ASP A 352 0.52 -38.98 -8.70
C ASP A 352 1.40 -37.83 -8.19
N ALA A 353 1.84 -37.92 -6.93
CA ALA A 353 2.57 -36.86 -6.23
C ALA A 353 3.83 -36.31 -6.94
N THR A 354 4.32 -36.95 -8.00
CA THR A 354 5.50 -36.48 -8.77
C THR A 354 5.16 -36.08 -10.20
N SER A 355 4.32 -36.86 -10.89
CA SER A 355 4.07 -36.70 -12.33
C SER A 355 2.73 -36.05 -12.65
N ASN A 356 1.79 -36.03 -11.71
CA ASN A 356 0.50 -35.36 -11.81
C ASN A 356 -0.01 -35.00 -10.40
N PRO A 357 0.66 -34.05 -9.71
CA PRO A 357 0.31 -33.70 -8.33
C PRO A 357 -0.98 -32.88 -8.23
N ASP A 358 -1.49 -32.35 -9.35
CA ASP A 358 -2.68 -31.51 -9.48
C ASP A 358 -3.58 -32.01 -10.64
N PRO A 359 -4.28 -33.15 -10.49
CA PRO A 359 -5.03 -33.77 -11.59
C PRO A 359 -6.17 -32.92 -12.17
N ASN A 360 -6.90 -32.17 -11.35
CA ASN A 360 -8.00 -31.31 -11.79
C ASN A 360 -7.54 -29.90 -12.18
N GLY A 361 -6.33 -29.49 -11.80
CA GLY A 361 -5.72 -28.24 -12.26
C GLY A 361 -6.24 -27.01 -11.53
N ASP A 362 -6.75 -27.18 -10.31
CA ASP A 362 -7.36 -26.13 -9.50
C ASP A 362 -6.54 -25.77 -8.26
N ASN A 363 -5.33 -26.32 -8.10
CA ASN A 363 -4.38 -25.82 -7.13
C ASN A 363 -4.00 -24.35 -7.38
N TRP A 364 -4.16 -23.53 -6.36
CA TRP A 364 -3.88 -22.11 -6.42
C TRP A 364 -2.38 -21.78 -6.45
N ASP A 365 -2.02 -20.87 -7.34
CA ASP A 365 -0.67 -20.31 -7.44
C ASP A 365 -0.71 -18.82 -7.81
N PRO A 366 0.01 -17.95 -7.09
CA PRO A 366 -0.03 -16.51 -7.27
C PRO A 366 0.58 -16.04 -8.60
N THR A 367 1.24 -16.91 -9.36
CA THR A 367 1.88 -16.59 -10.63
C THR A 367 1.14 -17.19 -11.82
N PHE A 368 0.73 -18.46 -11.78
CA PHE A 368 0.16 -19.15 -12.94
C PHE A 368 -1.26 -19.70 -12.75
N ASN A 369 -1.77 -19.80 -11.51
CA ASN A 369 -3.15 -20.24 -11.26
C ASN A 369 -3.82 -19.43 -10.14
N ILE A 370 -3.89 -18.10 -10.32
CA ILE A 370 -4.39 -17.17 -9.29
C ILE A 370 -5.88 -17.37 -8.93
N ARG A 371 -6.62 -18.12 -9.76
CA ARG A 371 -8.02 -18.51 -9.53
C ARG A 371 -8.19 -19.99 -9.21
N GLY A 372 -7.11 -20.69 -8.89
CA GLY A 372 -7.21 -22.00 -8.28
C GLY A 372 -8.05 -21.91 -7.01
N THR A 373 -8.86 -22.95 -6.79
CA THR A 373 -9.78 -23.03 -5.67
C THR A 373 -9.28 -23.96 -4.57
N GLU A 374 -8.36 -24.89 -4.88
CA GLU A 374 -7.69 -25.70 -3.87
C GLU A 374 -6.40 -25.01 -3.40
N LYS A 375 -6.11 -25.07 -2.09
CA LYS A 375 -4.91 -24.49 -1.43
C LYS A 375 -4.78 -22.98 -1.58
N ASN A 376 -5.87 -22.26 -1.82
CA ASN A 376 -5.86 -20.79 -1.83
C ASN A 376 -6.05 -20.18 -0.43
N ALA A 377 -6.21 -21.03 0.58
CA ALA A 377 -6.52 -20.71 1.96
C ALA A 377 -7.73 -19.78 2.10
N THR A 378 -8.71 -19.88 1.22
CA THR A 378 -9.95 -19.10 1.21
C THR A 378 -11.11 -20.02 0.91
N PHE A 379 -12.20 -19.92 1.65
CA PHE A 379 -13.38 -20.75 1.37
C PHE A 379 -13.97 -20.41 0.01
N ASP A 380 -14.15 -21.43 -0.82
CA ASP A 380 -14.84 -21.38 -2.10
C ASP A 380 -16.19 -22.11 -2.05
N GLU A 381 -17.17 -21.60 -2.80
CA GLU A 381 -18.50 -22.21 -2.86
C GLU A 381 -18.42 -23.64 -3.44
N GLY A 382 -18.64 -24.63 -2.58
CA GLY A 382 -18.52 -26.06 -2.91
C GLY A 382 -17.74 -26.83 -1.86
N GLU A 383 -16.85 -26.14 -1.14
CA GLU A 383 -16.05 -26.71 -0.07
C GLU A 383 -16.87 -27.05 1.18
N VAL A 384 -16.33 -27.98 1.98
CA VAL A 384 -16.94 -28.40 3.23
C VAL A 384 -16.40 -27.53 4.37
N TYR A 385 -17.31 -26.98 5.17
CA TYR A 385 -16.96 -26.23 6.39
C TYR A 385 -17.73 -26.75 7.60
N GLU A 386 -17.18 -26.46 8.78
CA GLU A 386 -17.77 -26.72 10.07
C GLU A 386 -18.52 -25.47 10.55
N ASP A 387 -19.86 -25.54 10.57
CA ASP A 387 -20.78 -24.49 11.07
C ASP A 387 -20.80 -24.46 12.61
N PHE A 388 -19.60 -24.36 13.21
CA PHE A 388 -19.34 -24.31 14.65
C PHE A 388 -18.85 -22.92 15.07
N GLY A 389 -19.04 -21.90 14.22
CA GLY A 389 -18.60 -20.55 14.46
C GLY A 389 -17.08 -20.36 14.46
N LEU A 390 -16.66 -19.14 14.77
CA LEU A 390 -15.28 -18.70 14.65
C LEU A 390 -14.30 -19.37 15.62
N ASP A 391 -14.77 -19.87 16.76
CA ASP A 391 -13.95 -20.63 17.71
C ASP A 391 -13.77 -22.11 17.31
N GLY A 392 -14.63 -22.62 16.42
CA GLY A 392 -14.58 -23.98 15.87
C GLY A 392 -15.05 -25.06 16.84
N VAL A 393 -15.77 -24.71 17.90
CA VAL A 393 -16.27 -25.63 18.93
C VAL A 393 -17.80 -25.53 19.00
N ALA A 394 -18.48 -26.66 18.76
CA ALA A 394 -19.94 -26.73 18.84
C ALA A 394 -20.50 -26.41 20.25
N ASP A 395 -21.71 -25.86 20.25
CA ASP A 395 -22.54 -25.48 21.39
C ASP A 395 -21.97 -24.32 22.27
N THR A 396 -21.11 -23.44 21.73
CA THR A 396 -20.50 -22.30 22.45
C THR A 396 -21.28 -20.98 22.30
N ASN A 397 -22.18 -20.90 21.31
CA ASN A 397 -22.95 -19.72 20.88
C ASN A 397 -22.08 -18.53 20.48
N ASP A 398 -20.98 -18.76 19.78
CA ASP A 398 -20.13 -17.72 19.24
C ASP A 398 -20.63 -17.21 17.87
N TYR A 399 -19.82 -16.39 17.19
CA TYR A 399 -20.24 -15.76 15.93
C TYR A 399 -20.21 -16.79 14.80
N GLY A 400 -21.30 -16.86 14.02
CA GLY A 400 -21.43 -17.75 12.87
C GLY A 400 -22.14 -19.06 13.18
N GLU A 401 -22.09 -19.54 14.43
CA GLU A 401 -22.53 -20.89 14.75
C GLU A 401 -23.98 -21.24 14.37
N GLY A 402 -24.13 -22.36 13.67
CA GLY A 402 -25.40 -23.02 13.38
C GLY A 402 -26.29 -22.25 12.41
N ASN A 403 -25.72 -21.34 11.62
CA ASN A 403 -26.48 -20.45 10.75
C ASN A 403 -26.60 -20.96 9.30
N GLY A 404 -25.86 -22.01 8.95
CA GLY A 404 -25.84 -22.64 7.62
C GLY A 404 -25.12 -21.86 6.53
N ALA A 405 -24.24 -20.93 6.89
CA ALA A 405 -23.33 -20.21 6.00
C ALA A 405 -21.90 -20.20 6.57
N TYR A 406 -20.91 -20.17 5.68
CA TYR A 406 -19.51 -20.02 6.08
C TYR A 406 -19.24 -18.60 6.55
N ASP A 407 -18.69 -18.47 7.76
CA ASP A 407 -18.40 -17.18 8.38
C ASP A 407 -16.91 -16.88 8.58
N ILE A 408 -16.59 -15.60 8.47
CA ILE A 408 -15.31 -15.00 8.85
C ILE A 408 -15.56 -13.85 9.81
N SER A 409 -14.54 -13.46 10.58
CA SER A 409 -14.63 -12.31 11.46
C SER A 409 -14.97 -11.04 10.65
N PRO A 410 -15.81 -10.13 11.17
CA PRO A 410 -16.12 -8.89 10.44
C PRO A 410 -14.91 -8.01 10.15
N GLY A 411 -13.87 -8.05 11.00
CA GLY A 411 -12.62 -7.35 10.74
C GLY A 411 -11.86 -7.92 9.54
N LEU A 412 -11.78 -9.25 9.43
CA LEU A 412 -11.17 -9.91 8.28
C LEU A 412 -11.98 -9.64 7.01
N ALA A 413 -13.32 -9.71 7.07
CA ALA A 413 -14.18 -9.40 5.92
C ALA A 413 -13.92 -8.00 5.35
N LYS A 414 -13.80 -6.98 6.20
CA LYS A 414 -13.51 -5.59 5.79
C LYS A 414 -12.16 -5.44 5.11
N ILE A 415 -11.15 -6.09 5.68
CA ILE A 415 -9.80 -6.12 5.12
C ILE A 415 -9.80 -6.72 3.72
N LEU A 416 -10.48 -7.86 3.53
CA LEU A 416 -10.58 -8.54 2.25
C LEU A 416 -11.43 -7.74 1.25
N GLU A 417 -12.41 -6.97 1.72
CA GLU A 417 -13.24 -6.09 0.88
C GLU A 417 -12.42 -5.01 0.18
N VAL A 418 -11.41 -4.47 0.84
CA VAL A 418 -10.53 -3.42 0.31
C VAL A 418 -9.25 -3.95 -0.31
N SER A 419 -9.14 -5.27 -0.54
CA SER A 419 -8.00 -5.88 -1.23
C SER A 419 -7.81 -5.26 -2.63
N PRO A 420 -6.63 -4.70 -2.97
CA PRO A 420 -6.43 -4.13 -4.30
C PRO A 420 -6.61 -5.14 -5.44
N ALA A 421 -6.28 -6.41 -5.22
CA ALA A 421 -6.55 -7.48 -6.19
C ALA A 421 -8.05 -7.66 -6.44
N LYS A 422 -8.87 -7.66 -5.38
CA LYS A 422 -10.34 -7.69 -5.49
C LYS A 422 -10.87 -6.44 -6.19
N LEU A 423 -10.43 -5.25 -5.77
CA LEU A 423 -10.88 -3.97 -6.33
C LEU A 423 -10.57 -3.90 -7.84
N TYR A 424 -9.39 -4.34 -8.27
CA TYR A 424 -9.02 -4.38 -9.68
C TYR A 424 -9.85 -5.41 -10.46
N ARG A 425 -10.07 -6.60 -9.89
CA ARG A 425 -10.91 -7.65 -10.48
C ARG A 425 -12.35 -7.19 -10.69
N GLU A 426 -12.90 -6.35 -9.81
CA GLU A 426 -14.26 -5.82 -9.90
C GLU A 426 -14.35 -4.51 -10.72
N MET A 427 -13.22 -3.91 -11.06
CA MET A 427 -13.15 -2.66 -11.82
C MET A 427 -13.85 -2.78 -13.19
N PRO A 428 -14.66 -1.77 -13.60
CA PRO A 428 -15.23 -1.73 -14.94
C PRO A 428 -14.17 -1.83 -16.04
N GLN A 429 -14.44 -2.60 -17.10
CA GLN A 429 -13.45 -2.86 -18.16
C GLN A 429 -12.94 -1.57 -18.83
N ALA A 430 -13.81 -0.58 -19.05
CA ALA A 430 -13.38 0.70 -19.62
C ALA A 430 -12.36 1.46 -18.74
N GLN A 431 -12.42 1.29 -17.41
CA GLN A 431 -11.43 1.85 -16.49
C GLN A 431 -10.13 1.03 -16.51
N VAL A 432 -10.23 -0.31 -16.57
CA VAL A 432 -9.08 -1.20 -16.75
C VAL A 432 -8.29 -0.84 -18.02
N GLU A 433 -8.97 -0.54 -19.13
CA GLU A 433 -8.33 -0.17 -20.40
C GLU A 433 -7.74 1.25 -20.39
N ARG A 434 -8.15 2.10 -19.43
CA ARG A 434 -7.68 3.49 -19.32
C ARG A 434 -6.52 3.64 -18.32
N LEU A 435 -6.52 2.90 -17.22
CA LEU A 435 -5.60 3.07 -16.10
C LEU A 435 -4.23 2.43 -16.37
N ASP A 436 -3.14 3.19 -16.32
CA ASP A 436 -1.79 2.62 -16.29
C ASP A 436 -1.41 2.24 -14.84
N VAL A 437 -0.64 1.16 -14.68
CA VAL A 437 -0.18 0.72 -13.35
C VAL A 437 1.32 0.46 -13.37
N TRP A 438 2.03 1.03 -12.41
CA TRP A 438 3.41 0.69 -12.08
C TRP A 438 3.44 -0.08 -10.77
N MET A 439 4.18 -1.19 -10.74
CA MET A 439 4.46 -1.96 -9.55
C MET A 439 5.95 -2.23 -9.41
N ASP A 440 6.46 -2.19 -8.18
CA ASP A 440 7.76 -2.77 -7.88
C ASP A 440 7.75 -3.53 -6.56
N ALA A 441 8.64 -4.52 -6.44
CA ALA A 441 8.83 -5.27 -5.20
C ALA A 441 10.24 -5.86 -5.11
N GLY A 442 10.77 -5.92 -3.89
CA GLY A 442 12.03 -6.56 -3.60
C GLY A 442 11.86 -8.07 -3.51
N ILE A 443 12.66 -8.83 -4.28
CA ILE A 443 12.57 -10.30 -4.33
C ILE A 443 13.01 -11.00 -3.04
N ARG A 444 13.59 -10.24 -2.10
CA ARG A 444 14.03 -10.68 -0.78
C ARG A 444 13.47 -9.79 0.34
N ASP A 445 12.32 -9.17 0.10
CA ASP A 445 11.64 -8.40 1.13
C ASP A 445 11.15 -9.34 2.24
N PHE A 446 11.40 -8.99 3.50
CA PHE A 446 11.10 -9.83 4.67
C PHE A 446 9.59 -10.00 4.95
N ILE A 447 8.77 -9.11 4.39
CA ILE A 447 7.31 -9.22 4.36
C ILE A 447 6.79 -9.84 3.06
N ASN A 448 7.66 -10.43 2.25
CA ASN A 448 7.31 -11.15 1.02
C ASN A 448 6.53 -10.31 -0.01
N SER A 449 6.83 -9.00 -0.09
CA SER A 449 6.15 -8.07 -1.00
C SER A 449 6.14 -8.52 -2.47
N ALA A 450 7.16 -9.24 -2.94
CA ALA A 450 7.21 -9.71 -4.33
C ALA A 450 6.21 -10.84 -4.59
N GLN A 451 6.03 -11.78 -3.66
CA GLN A 451 5.05 -12.86 -3.74
C GLN A 451 3.62 -12.29 -3.65
N ILE A 452 3.40 -11.35 -2.73
CA ILE A 452 2.12 -10.64 -2.61
C ILE A 452 1.82 -9.87 -3.91
N THR A 453 2.81 -9.17 -4.46
CA THR A 453 2.62 -8.40 -5.71
C THR A 453 2.51 -9.29 -6.94
N ASN A 454 3.08 -10.50 -6.92
CA ASN A 454 2.84 -11.51 -7.97
C ASN A 454 1.34 -11.83 -8.05
N ALA A 455 0.67 -12.04 -6.91
CA ALA A 455 -0.76 -12.33 -6.87
C ALA A 455 -1.60 -11.21 -7.52
N LEU A 456 -1.34 -9.95 -7.14
CA LEU A 456 -1.97 -8.78 -7.77
C LEU A 456 -1.70 -8.73 -9.28
N PHE A 457 -0.44 -8.89 -9.69
CA PHE A 457 -0.07 -8.84 -11.10
C PHE A 457 -0.77 -9.93 -11.90
N SER A 458 -0.84 -11.16 -11.40
CA SER A 458 -1.53 -12.26 -12.08
C SER A 458 -3.04 -12.02 -12.22
N GLU A 459 -3.72 -11.45 -11.21
CA GLU A 459 -5.11 -11.00 -11.38
C GLU A 459 -5.26 -9.94 -12.48
N MET A 460 -4.31 -9.00 -12.58
CA MET A 460 -4.32 -7.99 -13.63
C MET A 460 -4.16 -8.60 -15.03
N GLN A 461 -3.31 -9.63 -15.18
CA GLN A 461 -3.09 -10.32 -16.45
C GLN A 461 -4.34 -11.04 -16.97
N LEU A 462 -5.27 -11.41 -16.09
CA LEU A 462 -6.56 -12.00 -16.49
C LEU A 462 -7.53 -10.98 -17.10
N ARG A 463 -7.28 -9.69 -16.93
CA ARG A 463 -8.15 -8.58 -17.38
C ARG A 463 -7.54 -7.75 -18.51
N LEU A 464 -6.23 -7.79 -18.68
CA LEU A 464 -5.49 -7.00 -19.67
C LEU A 464 -4.29 -7.78 -20.21
N ASP A 465 -4.12 -7.80 -21.54
CA ASP A 465 -2.99 -8.48 -22.19
C ASP A 465 -1.69 -7.65 -22.16
N ASP A 466 -1.78 -6.31 -22.16
CA ASP A 466 -0.63 -5.41 -22.24
C ASP A 466 0.07 -5.22 -20.88
N THR A 467 0.60 -6.32 -20.38
CA THR A 467 1.30 -6.43 -19.08
C THR A 467 2.73 -6.89 -19.27
N ARG A 468 3.67 -6.39 -18.47
CA ARG A 468 5.08 -6.81 -18.53
C ARG A 468 5.71 -6.87 -17.15
N ALA A 469 6.45 -7.94 -16.92
CA ALA A 469 7.29 -8.11 -15.74
C ALA A 469 8.77 -8.06 -16.14
N PHE A 470 9.59 -7.41 -15.30
CA PHE A 470 11.02 -7.24 -15.48
C PHE A 470 11.74 -7.70 -14.21
N ASN A 471 12.85 -8.43 -14.37
CA ASN A 471 13.65 -8.93 -13.26
C ASN A 471 14.94 -8.10 -13.19
N ASP A 472 15.00 -7.24 -12.19
CA ASP A 472 16.02 -6.23 -11.92
C ASP A 472 16.12 -5.09 -12.95
N PHE A 473 16.66 -3.96 -12.51
CA PHE A 473 16.73 -2.71 -13.28
C PHE A 473 17.41 -2.82 -14.66
N PRO A 474 18.51 -3.59 -14.83
CA PRO A 474 19.14 -3.73 -16.14
C PRO A 474 18.27 -4.44 -17.19
N SER A 475 17.22 -5.16 -16.77
CA SER A 475 16.29 -5.83 -17.69
C SER A 475 15.26 -4.89 -18.32
N LEU A 476 15.17 -3.64 -17.84
CA LEU A 476 14.25 -2.65 -18.40
C LEU A 476 14.60 -2.37 -19.87
N PRO A 477 13.58 -2.20 -20.74
CA PRO A 477 13.78 -2.03 -22.18
C PRO A 477 14.61 -0.78 -22.49
N GLY A 478 15.36 -0.80 -23.59
CA GLY A 478 16.20 0.33 -24.02
C GLY A 478 17.58 0.40 -23.36
N ILE A 479 17.84 -0.39 -22.32
CA ILE A 479 19.17 -0.50 -21.68
C ILE A 479 20.04 -1.47 -22.51
N PRO A 480 21.22 -1.05 -22.99
CA PRO A 480 22.12 -1.96 -23.70
C PRO A 480 22.65 -3.08 -22.80
N GLU A 481 22.83 -4.27 -23.37
CA GLU A 481 23.37 -5.43 -22.66
C GLU A 481 24.73 -5.11 -22.02
N GLY A 482 24.87 -5.42 -20.73
CA GLY A 482 26.10 -5.19 -19.95
C GLY A 482 26.30 -3.76 -19.47
N GLU A 483 25.36 -2.84 -19.72
CA GLU A 483 25.39 -1.50 -19.13
C GLU A 483 24.67 -1.43 -17.78
N SER A 484 25.18 -0.59 -16.89
CA SER A 484 24.50 -0.29 -15.62
C SER A 484 23.21 0.51 -15.86
N TYR A 485 22.19 0.24 -15.04
CA TYR A 485 20.97 1.02 -15.06
C TYR A 485 21.23 2.51 -14.82
N THR A 486 20.52 3.34 -15.57
CA THR A 486 20.37 4.77 -15.33
C THR A 486 19.01 5.16 -15.86
N TYR A 487 18.23 5.89 -15.08
CA TYR A 487 16.80 6.05 -15.36
C TYR A 487 16.51 6.53 -16.77
N PHE A 488 17.22 7.54 -17.28
CA PHE A 488 16.95 8.11 -18.61
C PHE A 488 17.33 7.20 -19.80
N LYS A 489 18.03 6.08 -19.58
CA LYS A 489 18.38 5.12 -20.65
C LYS A 489 17.23 4.19 -21.01
N ALA A 490 16.39 3.85 -20.03
CA ALA A 490 15.28 2.95 -20.26
C ALA A 490 14.20 3.60 -21.14
N ASP A 491 13.51 2.77 -21.91
CA ASP A 491 12.36 3.15 -22.72
C ASP A 491 11.08 2.95 -21.91
N TYR A 492 10.51 4.06 -21.41
CA TYR A 492 9.28 4.03 -20.60
C TYR A 492 8.00 4.09 -21.42
N SER A 493 8.09 4.02 -22.76
CA SER A 493 6.91 4.06 -23.62
C SER A 493 5.96 2.90 -23.29
N ARG A 494 4.67 3.11 -23.54
CA ARG A 494 3.68 2.05 -23.43
C ARG A 494 4.03 0.85 -24.31
N GLU A 495 4.55 1.09 -25.51
CA GLU A 495 5.01 0.01 -26.41
C GLU A 495 6.16 -0.81 -25.82
N ALA A 496 7.03 -0.24 -24.98
CA ALA A 496 8.18 -0.93 -24.40
C ALA A 496 7.91 -1.56 -23.02
N MET A 497 7.08 -0.92 -22.20
CA MET A 497 6.80 -1.35 -20.83
C MET A 497 5.42 -1.99 -20.62
N GLY A 498 4.51 -1.86 -21.59
CA GLY A 498 3.11 -2.22 -21.45
C GLY A 498 2.34 -1.19 -20.62
N GLN A 499 1.02 -1.36 -20.51
CA GLN A 499 0.15 -0.52 -19.69
C GLN A 499 0.29 -0.84 -18.20
N ILE A 500 0.49 -2.11 -17.87
CA ILE A 500 0.78 -2.57 -16.50
C ILE A 500 2.21 -3.09 -16.47
N THR A 501 3.04 -2.50 -15.61
CA THR A 501 4.45 -2.86 -15.51
C THR A 501 4.79 -3.26 -14.09
N TYR A 502 5.53 -4.36 -13.96
CA TYR A 502 6.02 -4.86 -12.68
C TYR A 502 7.54 -5.06 -12.72
N LEU A 503 8.26 -4.38 -11.83
CA LEU A 503 9.69 -4.57 -11.61
C LEU A 503 9.96 -5.34 -10.32
N ARG A 504 10.55 -6.53 -10.46
CA ARG A 504 11.06 -7.33 -9.35
C ARG A 504 12.54 -7.02 -9.18
N TYR A 505 12.92 -6.22 -8.18
CA TYR A 505 14.30 -5.76 -8.04
C TYR A 505 15.12 -6.64 -7.09
N GLY A 506 16.41 -6.81 -7.41
CA GLY A 506 17.36 -7.68 -6.71
C GLY A 506 17.87 -8.83 -7.59
N ASP A 507 19.08 -9.32 -7.28
CA ASP A 507 19.71 -10.42 -8.01
C ASP A 507 19.20 -11.81 -7.56
N PRO A 508 18.46 -12.57 -8.38
CA PRO A 508 17.94 -13.88 -7.99
C PRO A 508 19.02 -14.94 -7.75
N ASP A 509 20.23 -14.77 -8.28
CA ASP A 509 21.35 -15.71 -8.09
C ASP A 509 21.90 -15.68 -6.65
N LEU A 510 21.54 -14.66 -5.85
CA LEU A 510 21.91 -14.56 -4.44
C LEU A 510 20.94 -15.30 -3.51
N CYS A 511 19.74 -15.66 -3.96
CA CYS A 511 18.75 -16.33 -3.11
C CYS A 511 19.20 -17.75 -2.72
N PRO A 512 18.90 -18.20 -1.48
CA PRO A 512 18.07 -17.53 -0.46
C PRO A 512 18.83 -16.55 0.43
N ALA A 513 20.14 -16.36 0.20
CA ALA A 513 20.91 -15.38 0.95
C ALA A 513 20.52 -13.95 0.56
N SER A 514 20.88 -12.99 1.41
CA SER A 514 20.88 -11.58 1.04
C SER A 514 22.29 -11.04 1.19
N ASP A 515 22.65 -10.04 0.38
CA ASP A 515 23.85 -9.25 0.63
C ASP A 515 23.66 -8.47 1.95
N GLU A 516 24.29 -8.93 3.03
CA GLU A 516 24.26 -8.28 4.34
C GLU A 516 24.91 -6.88 4.34
N ILE A 517 25.66 -6.53 3.29
CA ILE A 517 26.35 -5.24 3.16
C ILE A 517 25.48 -4.23 2.42
N MET A 518 24.92 -4.60 1.26
CA MET A 518 24.15 -3.67 0.43
C MET A 518 22.64 -3.78 0.64
N GLY A 519 22.12 -4.95 1.00
CA GLY A 519 20.67 -5.18 1.15
C GLY A 519 19.90 -5.15 -0.16
N GLU A 520 20.49 -5.63 -1.26
CA GLU A 520 19.83 -5.69 -2.55
C GLU A 520 18.59 -6.60 -2.52
N GLY A 521 17.52 -6.18 -3.18
CA GLY A 521 16.25 -6.90 -3.20
C GLY A 521 15.46 -6.88 -1.88
N ASN A 522 15.94 -6.17 -0.86
CA ASN A 522 15.24 -6.00 0.42
C ASN A 522 14.19 -4.86 0.35
N HIS A 523 13.41 -4.64 1.42
CA HIS A 523 12.25 -3.73 1.46
C HIS A 523 12.51 -2.30 0.92
N VAL A 524 13.62 -1.67 1.35
CA VAL A 524 14.05 -0.36 0.84
C VAL A 524 15.19 -0.52 -0.17
N GLY A 525 16.24 -1.24 0.23
CA GLY A 525 17.45 -1.52 -0.53
C GLY A 525 18.29 -0.29 -0.88
N PRO A 526 19.45 -0.49 -1.53
CA PRO A 526 20.25 0.62 -2.07
C PRO A 526 19.57 1.26 -3.29
N SER A 527 18.55 0.60 -3.83
CA SER A 527 17.88 0.97 -5.09
C SER A 527 16.78 2.01 -4.93
N ILE A 528 16.50 2.55 -3.74
CA ILE A 528 15.37 3.48 -3.52
C ILE A 528 15.37 4.68 -4.48
N VAL A 529 16.54 5.24 -4.78
CA VAL A 529 16.67 6.33 -5.77
C VAL A 529 16.28 5.84 -7.16
N ASN A 530 16.78 4.69 -7.60
CA ASN A 530 16.43 4.10 -8.88
C ASN A 530 14.92 3.81 -8.97
N ARG A 531 14.33 3.27 -7.90
CA ARG A 531 12.90 2.98 -7.80
C ARG A 531 12.06 4.24 -8.01
N LEU A 532 12.37 5.32 -7.29
CA LEU A 532 11.69 6.61 -7.44
C LEU A 532 11.83 7.14 -8.86
N TYR A 533 13.05 7.25 -9.39
CA TYR A 533 13.26 7.76 -10.75
C TYR A 533 12.56 6.92 -11.82
N THR A 534 12.54 5.59 -11.69
CA THR A 534 11.80 4.69 -12.58
C THR A 534 10.31 4.98 -12.53
N LEU A 535 9.71 5.07 -11.32
CA LEU A 535 8.30 5.40 -11.15
C LEU A 535 7.98 6.75 -11.83
N PHE A 536 8.71 7.82 -11.51
CA PHE A 536 8.46 9.15 -12.08
C PHE A 536 8.67 9.17 -13.59
N SER A 537 9.61 8.39 -14.12
CA SER A 537 9.84 8.26 -15.57
C SER A 537 8.69 7.52 -16.26
N PHE A 538 8.21 6.43 -15.65
CA PHE A 538 7.02 5.71 -16.11
C PHE A 538 5.82 6.64 -16.16
N LEU A 539 5.51 7.31 -15.04
CA LEU A 539 4.40 8.26 -14.91
C LEU A 539 4.47 9.37 -15.96
N SER A 540 5.66 9.97 -16.09
CA SER A 540 5.92 11.00 -17.10
C SER A 540 5.62 10.51 -18.51
N ALA A 541 5.90 9.24 -18.82
CA ALA A 541 5.63 8.64 -20.11
C ALA A 541 4.14 8.36 -20.37
N ARG A 542 3.29 8.30 -19.34
CA ARG A 542 1.85 7.98 -19.46
C ARG A 542 0.96 9.20 -19.65
N ILE A 543 1.45 10.37 -19.27
CA ILE A 543 0.74 11.64 -19.41
C ILE A 543 1.13 12.29 -20.76
N PRO A 544 0.19 12.98 -21.46
CA PRO A 544 0.49 13.70 -22.69
C PRO A 544 1.71 14.63 -22.52
N PRO A 545 2.59 14.72 -23.55
CA PRO A 545 3.94 15.27 -23.42
C PRO A 545 4.01 16.80 -23.27
N GLU A 546 2.88 17.48 -23.04
CA GLU A 546 2.70 18.93 -22.87
C GLU A 546 3.41 19.45 -21.61
N GLY A 547 4.73 19.32 -21.57
CA GLY A 547 5.56 19.44 -20.36
C GLY A 547 6.87 18.68 -20.39
N ARG A 548 7.13 17.86 -21.42
CA ARG A 548 8.44 17.22 -21.72
C ARG A 548 9.12 17.74 -22.99
N ASP A 549 8.43 18.63 -23.68
CA ASP A 549 8.70 19.14 -25.02
C ASP A 549 9.58 20.40 -25.06
N SER A 550 9.87 21.00 -23.89
CA SER A 550 10.71 22.19 -23.78
C SER A 550 11.46 22.22 -22.45
N SER A 551 12.78 22.44 -22.51
CA SER A 551 13.64 22.76 -21.37
C SER A 551 13.79 24.28 -21.19
N PHE A 552 14.17 24.71 -20.00
CA PHE A 552 14.23 26.15 -19.64
C PHE A 552 15.64 26.67 -19.38
N GLY A 553 16.65 25.80 -19.21
CA GLY A 553 18.03 26.25 -18.97
C GLY A 553 18.17 27.11 -17.71
N GLY A 554 19.30 27.82 -17.57
CA GLY A 554 19.50 28.85 -16.54
C GLY A 554 19.75 28.31 -15.12
N ASP A 555 19.97 29.21 -14.17
CA ASP A 555 20.02 28.90 -12.74
C ASP A 555 18.62 29.04 -12.12
N VAL A 556 18.41 28.56 -10.88
CA VAL A 556 17.10 28.66 -10.20
C VAL A 556 16.62 30.12 -10.10
N GLY A 557 17.54 31.09 -10.00
CA GLY A 557 17.21 32.51 -9.98
C GLY A 557 16.63 33.06 -11.29
N ASP A 558 16.78 32.34 -12.41
CA ASP A 558 16.21 32.70 -13.71
C ASP A 558 14.75 32.23 -13.87
N LEU A 559 14.24 31.43 -12.91
CA LEU A 559 12.90 30.84 -12.97
C LEU A 559 11.82 31.69 -12.29
N GLU A 560 12.15 32.94 -11.96
CA GLU A 560 11.22 33.97 -11.47
C GLU A 560 10.49 33.60 -10.17
N GLY A 561 11.02 32.63 -9.42
CA GLY A 561 10.54 32.28 -8.08
C GLY A 561 10.61 33.47 -7.11
N PRO A 562 9.72 33.56 -6.10
CA PRO A 562 9.64 34.70 -5.18
C PRO A 562 10.96 35.08 -4.48
N THR A 563 11.80 34.11 -4.15
CA THR A 563 13.11 34.31 -3.52
C THR A 563 14.28 34.04 -4.46
N GLY A 564 14.03 33.39 -5.61
CA GLY A 564 15.04 32.95 -6.56
C GLY A 564 15.82 31.73 -6.05
N THR A 565 15.23 30.95 -5.14
CA THR A 565 15.86 29.77 -4.54
C THR A 565 15.01 28.52 -4.74
N LEU A 566 15.59 27.34 -4.49
CA LEU A 566 14.89 26.07 -4.70
C LEU A 566 13.72 25.87 -3.71
N GLU A 567 13.74 26.56 -2.57
CA GLU A 567 12.67 26.59 -1.56
C GLU A 567 11.38 27.21 -2.10
N ASP A 568 11.45 28.02 -3.17
CA ASP A 568 10.24 28.53 -3.86
C ASP A 568 9.42 27.43 -4.52
N PHE A 569 10.08 26.31 -4.86
CA PHE A 569 9.50 25.20 -5.61
C PHE A 569 9.18 24.00 -4.73
N GLY A 570 9.98 23.73 -3.69
CA GLY A 570 9.74 22.64 -2.74
C GLY A 570 9.48 23.18 -1.33
N PHE A 571 8.28 23.02 -0.81
CA PHE A 571 7.89 23.54 0.50
C PHE A 571 6.76 22.74 1.15
N LEU A 572 6.50 23.02 2.42
CA LEU A 572 5.33 22.53 3.16
C LEU A 572 4.22 23.58 3.08
N ASP A 573 3.00 23.13 2.77
CA ASP A 573 1.77 23.91 2.91
C ASP A 573 0.84 23.22 3.91
N SER A 574 -0.20 23.93 4.35
CA SER A 574 -1.18 23.40 5.29
C SER A 574 -2.60 23.81 4.93
N TYR A 575 -3.55 22.99 5.32
CA TYR A 575 -4.97 23.29 5.21
C TYR A 575 -5.70 22.87 6.48
N HIS A 576 -6.82 23.52 6.75
CA HIS A 576 -7.71 23.05 7.80
C HIS A 576 -8.50 21.86 7.25
N SER A 577 -8.30 20.66 7.81
CA SER A 577 -9.10 19.49 7.50
C SER A 577 -10.32 19.48 8.41
N GLU A 578 -11.51 19.60 7.82
CA GLU A 578 -12.77 19.51 8.57
C GLU A 578 -12.98 18.06 9.05
N VAL A 579 -12.60 17.10 8.22
CA VAL A 579 -12.63 15.66 8.53
C VAL A 579 -11.76 15.31 9.74
N LEU A 580 -10.53 15.84 9.85
CA LEU A 580 -9.65 15.57 11.00
C LEU A 580 -9.87 16.55 12.16
N GLY A 581 -10.58 17.66 11.92
CA GLY A 581 -10.80 18.73 12.90
C GLY A 581 -9.51 19.48 13.29
N ARG A 582 -8.49 19.48 12.42
CA ARG A 582 -7.19 20.11 12.67
C ARG A 582 -6.55 20.64 11.41
N ASP A 583 -5.55 21.49 11.58
CA ASP A 583 -4.66 21.84 10.48
C ASP A 583 -3.81 20.62 10.15
N ASN A 584 -3.74 20.30 8.86
CA ASN A 584 -2.97 19.20 8.31
C ASN A 584 -1.93 19.75 7.34
N GLU A 585 -0.70 19.26 7.47
CA GLU A 585 0.43 19.66 6.64
C GLU A 585 0.58 18.70 5.46
N PHE A 586 1.08 19.19 4.35
CA PHE A 586 1.44 18.40 3.18
C PHE A 586 2.62 19.04 2.45
N GLY A 587 3.40 18.23 1.75
CA GLY A 587 4.52 18.69 0.94
C GLY A 587 4.09 19.04 -0.47
N VAL A 588 4.71 20.05 -1.06
CA VAL A 588 4.47 20.49 -2.44
C VAL A 588 5.79 20.64 -3.17
N LEU A 589 5.85 20.11 -4.38
CA LEU A 589 6.91 20.38 -5.35
C LEU A 589 6.29 20.94 -6.64
N LEU A 590 6.59 22.19 -6.95
CA LEU A 590 6.14 22.90 -8.14
C LEU A 590 7.11 22.70 -9.31
N PRO A 591 6.60 22.64 -10.55
CA PRO A 591 7.44 22.49 -11.72
C PRO A 591 8.32 23.74 -11.96
N PRO A 592 9.46 23.59 -12.65
CA PRO A 592 10.44 24.68 -12.81
C PRO A 592 9.91 25.95 -13.47
N ASP A 593 8.92 25.83 -14.35
CA ASP A 593 8.32 26.95 -15.10
C ASP A 593 7.10 27.57 -14.40
N TYR A 594 6.78 27.15 -13.17
CA TYR A 594 5.55 27.57 -12.47
C TYR A 594 5.49 29.08 -12.23
N TYR A 595 6.61 29.76 -11.97
CA TYR A 595 6.60 31.20 -11.69
C TYR A 595 6.93 32.08 -12.89
N LEU A 596 7.28 31.48 -14.04
CA LEU A 596 7.60 32.27 -15.23
C LEU A 596 6.40 33.13 -15.65
N GLU A 597 6.66 34.39 -15.99
CA GLU A 597 5.65 35.37 -16.43
C GLU A 597 4.81 34.79 -17.56
N ARG A 598 5.45 34.11 -18.52
CA ARG A 598 4.75 33.41 -19.61
C ARG A 598 3.72 32.41 -19.09
N SER A 599 4.10 31.55 -18.14
CA SER A 599 3.22 30.52 -17.58
C SER A 599 2.05 31.13 -16.82
N ILE A 600 2.27 32.27 -16.17
CA ILE A 600 1.22 33.02 -15.47
C ILE A 600 0.27 33.68 -16.49
N GLU A 601 0.80 34.34 -17.52
CA GLU A 601 0.03 35.02 -18.56
C GLU A 601 -0.84 34.06 -19.39
N THR A 602 -0.36 32.85 -19.65
CA THR A 602 -1.12 31.82 -20.38
C THR A 602 -2.00 30.95 -19.51
N ASP A 603 -2.01 31.18 -18.19
CA ASP A 603 -2.68 30.30 -17.21
C ASP A 603 -2.27 28.83 -17.42
N GLU A 604 -0.96 28.58 -17.51
CA GLU A 604 -0.41 27.24 -17.69
C GLU A 604 -0.75 26.37 -16.49
N ARG A 605 -1.24 25.16 -16.77
CA ARG A 605 -1.75 24.19 -15.80
C ARG A 605 -1.00 22.88 -15.90
N TYR A 606 -0.80 22.23 -14.76
CA TYR A 606 0.08 21.08 -14.65
C TYR A 606 -0.66 19.82 -14.20
N PRO A 607 -0.26 18.62 -14.67
CA PRO A 607 -0.70 17.38 -14.05
C PRO A 607 -0.25 17.33 -12.59
N VAL A 608 -0.97 16.57 -11.78
CA VAL A 608 -0.72 16.43 -10.34
C VAL A 608 -0.38 14.98 -10.01
N MET A 609 0.65 14.78 -9.21
CA MET A 609 0.97 13.47 -8.66
C MET A 609 0.89 13.52 -7.14
N TYR A 610 0.00 12.71 -6.58
CA TYR A 610 -0.08 12.48 -5.15
C TYR A 610 0.83 11.30 -4.79
N PHE A 611 1.69 11.49 -3.78
CA PHE A 611 2.61 10.46 -3.32
C PHE A 611 2.46 10.22 -1.82
N PHE A 612 2.31 8.95 -1.46
CA PHE A 612 2.17 8.46 -0.09
C PHE A 612 3.48 7.86 0.39
N HIS A 613 4.04 8.44 1.44
CA HIS A 613 5.29 7.94 2.02
C HIS A 613 5.08 6.64 2.80
N GLY A 614 6.20 5.94 3.06
CA GLY A 614 6.23 4.75 3.89
C GLY A 614 6.12 5.08 5.37
N GLN A 615 5.97 4.04 6.18
CA GLN A 615 5.82 4.20 7.61
C GLN A 615 7.08 4.80 8.27
N GLY A 616 6.89 5.62 9.30
CA GLY A 616 7.98 6.31 10.01
C GLY A 616 8.66 7.43 9.20
N GLN A 617 8.05 7.88 8.11
CA GLN A 617 8.45 9.06 7.34
C GLN A 617 7.42 10.19 7.54
N SER A 618 7.73 11.37 7.03
CA SER A 618 6.83 12.53 6.99
C SER A 618 6.78 13.16 5.59
N ALA A 619 5.76 13.99 5.34
CA ALA A 619 5.73 14.82 4.12
C ALA A 619 6.98 15.71 3.97
N ALA A 620 7.55 16.20 5.08
CA ALA A 620 8.76 17.02 5.07
C ALA A 620 9.99 16.27 4.53
N ASP A 621 10.16 15.00 4.92
CA ASP A 621 11.24 14.16 4.40
C ASP A 621 11.09 13.96 2.88
N MET A 622 9.85 13.85 2.40
CA MET A 622 9.55 13.64 0.99
C MET A 622 9.78 14.88 0.12
N VAL A 623 9.54 16.09 0.64
CA VAL A 623 9.87 17.33 -0.10
C VAL A 623 11.36 17.35 -0.46
N LEU A 624 12.23 16.97 0.48
CA LEU A 624 13.68 16.90 0.24
C LEU A 624 14.03 15.85 -0.82
N ALA A 625 13.37 14.69 -0.82
CA ALA A 625 13.55 13.68 -1.85
C ALA A 625 13.05 14.17 -3.23
N GLY A 626 11.93 14.91 -3.26
CA GLY A 626 11.38 15.53 -4.46
C GLY A 626 12.33 16.52 -5.13
N LEU A 627 13.06 17.31 -4.34
CA LEU A 627 14.07 18.23 -4.88
C LEU A 627 15.17 17.52 -5.68
N ALA A 628 15.43 16.23 -5.40
CA ALA A 628 16.40 15.44 -6.16
C ALA A 628 15.95 15.18 -7.61
N ILE A 629 14.64 15.03 -7.86
CA ILE A 629 14.09 14.76 -9.21
C ILE A 629 13.69 16.05 -9.95
N TRP A 630 13.59 17.18 -9.26
CA TRP A 630 13.18 18.47 -9.84
C TRP A 630 14.07 18.89 -11.03
N GLY A 631 15.38 18.62 -10.96
CA GLY A 631 16.30 18.91 -12.06
C GLY A 631 15.94 18.22 -13.37
N SER A 632 15.41 16.99 -13.29
CA SER A 632 14.96 16.21 -14.44
C SER A 632 13.64 16.70 -15.03
N MET A 633 12.87 17.52 -14.31
CA MET A 633 11.72 18.26 -14.85
C MET A 633 12.13 19.56 -15.56
N LYS A 634 13.33 20.08 -15.26
CA LYS A 634 13.85 21.32 -15.82
C LYS A 634 14.61 21.09 -17.12
N GLU A 635 15.43 20.05 -17.13
CA GLU A 635 16.32 19.68 -18.24
C GLU A 635 16.46 18.16 -18.32
N SER A 636 17.17 17.70 -19.35
CA SER A 636 17.50 16.30 -19.55
C SER A 636 18.96 16.02 -19.20
N PHE A 637 19.22 14.92 -18.50
CA PHE A 637 20.57 14.40 -18.28
C PHE A 637 21.12 13.63 -19.49
N ARG A 638 20.24 13.31 -20.45
CA ARG A 638 20.61 12.80 -21.77
C ARG A 638 21.06 13.91 -22.70
N SER A 639 22.25 13.78 -23.28
CA SER A 639 22.84 14.79 -24.14
C SER A 639 22.08 15.02 -25.45
N ASP A 640 21.47 13.98 -26.02
CA ASP A 640 20.65 14.06 -27.23
C ASP A 640 19.34 14.83 -26.97
N ARG A 641 18.66 14.51 -25.87
CA ARG A 641 17.44 15.21 -25.42
C ARG A 641 17.74 16.65 -24.98
N GLN A 642 18.85 16.86 -24.27
CA GLN A 642 19.30 18.20 -23.89
C GLN A 642 19.58 19.07 -25.13
N ALA A 643 20.25 18.50 -26.15
CA ALA A 643 20.48 19.20 -27.42
C ALA A 643 19.18 19.48 -28.20
N ALA A 644 18.16 18.64 -28.03
CA ALA A 644 16.82 18.84 -28.58
C ALA A 644 15.95 19.80 -27.75
N GLY A 645 16.44 20.30 -26.61
CA GLY A 645 15.69 21.18 -25.72
C GLY A 645 14.55 20.48 -25.00
N LEU A 646 14.70 19.21 -24.65
CA LEU A 646 13.69 18.39 -23.96
C LEU A 646 14.06 18.16 -22.48
N THR A 647 13.09 17.79 -21.66
CA THR A 647 13.28 17.39 -20.25
C THR A 647 13.18 15.87 -20.11
N ASP A 648 13.71 15.27 -19.05
CA ASP A 648 13.53 13.82 -18.84
C ASP A 648 12.15 13.49 -18.26
N LEU A 649 11.71 14.28 -17.29
CA LEU A 649 10.44 14.10 -16.58
C LEU A 649 9.41 15.14 -17.00
N GLN A 650 8.15 14.75 -16.88
CA GLN A 650 7.00 15.62 -17.05
C GLN A 650 7.05 16.75 -16.03
N ARG A 651 6.89 17.99 -16.48
CA ARG A 651 6.58 19.11 -15.57
C ARG A 651 5.22 18.85 -14.94
N ALA A 652 5.23 18.61 -13.63
CA ALA A 652 4.07 18.24 -12.83
C ALA A 652 4.17 18.90 -11.46
N ILE A 653 3.02 19.09 -10.81
CA ILE A 653 2.96 19.36 -9.38
C ILE A 653 3.04 18.00 -8.67
N ILE A 654 3.94 17.86 -7.70
CA ILE A 654 3.96 16.67 -6.83
C ILE A 654 3.52 17.08 -5.44
N VAL A 655 2.57 16.33 -4.90
CA VAL A 655 1.98 16.50 -3.58
C VAL A 655 2.39 15.32 -2.72
N TRP A 656 3.08 15.60 -1.62
CA TRP A 656 3.50 14.60 -0.64
C TRP A 656 2.48 14.62 0.49
N ALA A 657 1.57 13.65 0.51
CA ALA A 657 0.59 13.55 1.60
C ALA A 657 1.29 13.11 2.89
N ASP A 658 0.80 13.59 4.03
CA ASP A 658 1.39 13.28 5.33
C ASP A 658 0.62 12.13 6.02
N GLY A 659 1.26 10.97 6.06
CA GLY A 659 0.83 9.77 6.76
C GLY A 659 1.41 9.63 8.17
N GLU A 660 2.18 10.62 8.65
CA GLU A 660 2.80 10.61 9.97
C GLU A 660 1.75 10.65 11.08
N CYS A 661 1.89 9.76 12.07
CA CYS A 661 1.07 9.77 13.27
C CYS A 661 1.27 11.04 14.08
N LYS A 662 0.17 11.72 14.42
CA LYS A 662 0.19 12.86 15.34
C LYS A 662 -0.25 12.40 16.75
N THR A 663 0.41 12.95 17.77
CA THR A 663 0.22 12.71 19.21
C THR A 663 -0.32 11.33 19.62
N ASP A 664 -1.64 11.20 19.80
CA ASP A 664 -2.34 10.05 20.37
C ASP A 664 -3.17 9.30 19.31
N GLU A 665 -2.94 9.57 18.03
CA GLU A 665 -3.78 9.07 16.95
C GLU A 665 -3.39 7.65 16.51
N CYS A 666 -2.09 7.35 16.46
CA CYS A 666 -1.51 6.05 16.09
C CYS A 666 -0.05 5.99 16.54
N TRP A 667 0.59 4.81 16.43
CA TRP A 667 1.95 4.54 16.89
C TRP A 667 3.02 4.95 15.87
N THR A 668 2.85 4.51 14.62
CA THR A 668 3.90 4.52 13.60
C THR A 668 3.42 4.94 12.21
N GLY A 669 2.18 4.65 11.85
CA GLY A 669 1.56 5.12 10.60
C GLY A 669 0.04 5.05 10.60
N ASN A 670 -0.60 5.92 9.82
CA ASN A 670 -2.06 5.98 9.71
C ASN A 670 -2.65 5.19 8.52
N PHE A 671 -1.79 4.57 7.70
CA PHE A 671 -2.18 3.79 6.51
C PHE A 671 -3.05 4.54 5.49
N TYR A 672 -3.17 5.87 5.60
CA TYR A 672 -4.10 6.71 4.83
C TYR A 672 -5.52 6.13 4.80
N ALA A 673 -5.94 5.50 5.90
CA ALA A 673 -7.22 4.82 6.02
C ALA A 673 -8.13 5.52 7.03
N ASN A 674 -9.44 5.42 6.85
CA ASN A 674 -10.38 5.78 7.90
C ASN A 674 -10.37 4.67 8.96
N PHE A 675 -10.03 5.01 10.21
CA PHE A 675 -9.85 4.01 11.27
C PHE A 675 -11.19 3.37 11.64
N GLN A 676 -11.30 2.07 11.39
CA GLN A 676 -12.49 1.28 11.67
C GLN A 676 -12.38 0.43 12.94
N GLY A 677 -11.16 0.04 13.32
CA GLY A 677 -10.89 -0.70 14.54
C GLY A 677 -11.06 0.19 15.77
N MET A 678 -10.41 1.35 15.76
CA MET A 678 -10.54 2.38 16.79
C MET A 678 -11.11 3.68 16.21
N PRO A 679 -12.42 3.70 15.86
CA PRO A 679 -13.02 4.84 15.21
C PRO A 679 -13.05 6.05 16.13
N ARG A 680 -12.53 7.17 15.63
CA ARG A 680 -12.60 8.50 16.26
C ARG A 680 -12.84 9.54 15.19
N ALA A 681 -13.52 10.63 15.55
CA ALA A 681 -13.83 11.71 14.60
C ALA A 681 -12.56 12.27 13.92
N ASN A 682 -11.42 12.28 14.60
CA ASN A 682 -10.15 12.80 14.09
C ASN A 682 -9.23 11.76 13.44
N ARG A 683 -9.74 10.57 13.06
CA ARG A 683 -8.93 9.47 12.48
C ARG A 683 -9.46 8.99 11.11
N ASN A 684 -9.99 9.92 10.32
CA ASN A 684 -10.54 9.66 9.00
C ASN A 684 -9.56 10.11 7.90
N TYR A 685 -8.43 9.40 7.77
CA TYR A 685 -7.30 9.86 6.94
C TYR A 685 -7.51 9.66 5.43
N GLU A 686 -8.34 8.71 5.03
CA GLU A 686 -8.70 8.52 3.61
C GLU A 686 -9.56 9.69 3.13
N ASP A 687 -10.56 10.07 3.93
CA ASP A 687 -11.42 11.21 3.64
C ASP A 687 -10.62 12.53 3.66
N ALA A 688 -9.67 12.66 4.60
CA ALA A 688 -8.77 13.82 4.65
C ALA A 688 -7.88 13.92 3.40
N MET A 689 -7.49 12.78 2.82
CA MET A 689 -6.74 12.76 1.56
C MET A 689 -7.58 13.27 0.39
N ILE A 690 -8.88 12.96 0.36
CA ILE A 690 -9.81 13.52 -0.63
C ILE A 690 -9.96 15.04 -0.44
N GLU A 691 -10.07 15.53 0.80
CA GLU A 691 -10.03 16.97 1.08
C GLU A 691 -8.74 17.62 0.57
N LEU A 692 -7.59 16.97 0.78
CA LEU A 692 -6.30 17.46 0.28
C LEU A 692 -6.30 17.59 -1.25
N MET A 693 -6.87 16.63 -1.98
CA MET A 693 -6.98 16.72 -3.44
C MET A 693 -7.81 17.93 -3.89
N GLN A 694 -8.93 18.21 -3.20
CA GLN A 694 -9.77 19.38 -3.48
C GLN A 694 -9.02 20.69 -3.20
N VAL A 695 -8.30 20.76 -2.07
CA VAL A 695 -7.46 21.90 -1.70
C VAL A 695 -6.41 22.18 -2.76
N VAL A 696 -5.77 21.12 -3.29
CA VAL A 696 -4.73 21.26 -4.31
C VAL A 696 -5.31 21.83 -5.61
N GLU A 697 -6.50 21.40 -6.02
CA GLU A 697 -7.17 21.94 -7.21
C GLU A 697 -7.67 23.38 -7.05
N GLU A 698 -8.02 23.78 -5.83
CA GLU A 698 -8.41 25.16 -5.55
C GLU A 698 -7.22 26.12 -5.57
N ARG A 699 -6.08 25.69 -5.00
CA ARG A 699 -4.93 26.58 -4.72
C ARG A 699 -3.90 26.62 -5.83
N TYR A 700 -3.72 25.53 -6.57
CA TYR A 700 -2.67 25.39 -7.57
C TYR A 700 -3.23 25.34 -8.99
N ARG A 701 -2.40 25.68 -9.98
CA ARG A 701 -2.79 25.60 -11.40
C ARG A 701 -2.71 24.16 -11.89
N THR A 702 -3.73 23.37 -11.57
CA THR A 702 -3.85 21.97 -11.97
C THR A 702 -4.58 21.82 -13.30
N LYS A 703 -4.22 20.80 -14.09
CA LYS A 703 -4.96 20.43 -15.30
C LYS A 703 -6.32 19.83 -14.92
N ARG A 704 -7.31 20.08 -15.77
CA ARG A 704 -8.64 19.47 -15.68
C ARG A 704 -8.74 18.27 -16.62
N PRO A 705 -9.69 17.35 -16.38
CA PRO A 705 -9.87 16.24 -17.29
C PRO A 705 -10.08 16.67 -18.74
N ALA A 706 -9.54 15.90 -19.67
CA ALA A 706 -9.66 16.14 -21.11
C ALA A 706 -9.81 14.83 -21.90
N LEU A 707 -10.63 14.88 -22.95
CA LEU A 707 -10.71 13.83 -23.97
C LEU A 707 -9.67 14.15 -25.05
N VAL A 708 -8.67 13.28 -25.19
CA VAL A 708 -7.59 13.41 -26.17
C VAL A 708 -7.79 12.35 -27.26
N PRO A 709 -7.88 12.73 -28.55
CA PRO A 709 -8.04 11.75 -29.62
C PRO A 709 -6.88 10.74 -29.64
N LEU A 710 -7.19 9.45 -29.82
CA LEU A 710 -6.17 8.39 -29.82
C LEU A 710 -5.13 8.54 -30.95
N LYS A 711 -5.46 9.26 -32.02
CA LYS A 711 -4.54 9.57 -33.13
C LYS A 711 -3.45 10.60 -32.77
N ASP A 712 -3.65 11.33 -31.68
CA ASP A 712 -2.77 12.40 -31.20
C ASP A 712 -1.86 11.90 -30.05
N LEU A 713 -2.05 10.65 -29.61
CA LEU A 713 -1.19 9.89 -28.68
C LEU A 713 -0.24 8.98 -29.45
#